data_AF-A0A7C8ZN98-F1
#
_entry.id   AF-A0A7C8ZN98-F1
#
_cell.length_a   1.000
_cell.length_b   1.000
_cell.length_c   1.000
_cell.angle_alpha   90.00
_cell.angle_beta   90.00
_cell.angle_gamma   90.00
#
_symmetry.space_group_name_H-M   'P 1'
#
loop_
_entity.id
_entity.type
_entity.pdbx_description
1 polymer ?
#
loop_
_entity_poly.entity_id
_entity_poly.type
_entity_poly.pdbx_seq_one_letter_code
_entity_poly.pdbx_strand_id
1 'polypeptide(L)'
;MAKLLDAGRNKAATEFAVSLLQTLVNEEPKVISELQNLVEALAKLAARPGSPESLQQLVESVKNPAANAGALPSPSAGKDDRNRQARDKKVSQSVPSRGDYNSLEMMEPDASTFQKQVSLLFADWYRICELPAGNDTPSTKFILQLHQNGLLRGDDMSDRFFRILLEISVSHFGEVMQSSQQVQSSFLAIDIYSKLVYSILKYCPVDQGSSKLFLLPKILAVTVRSIQKDHDEKKEDFNPRPYFRLFINWLSDIGSLDPLHDGVNFQVLSAFANAFHALQPLKVPAFSFAWLELVSHRTFMPKLLTGNSQKGWPFLHRLLVDLFQFMEPFLRNAELGELIRFLYKGTLRVLLVLLHDFPEFLCDYHFSFCDVIPPSCIQMRNIILSAFPRNMRLPDPSTPNLKIDLLEEMSQAPRILSEVDAAIKAKQMKADVDEYLRTRQQGSPFLGELKQRLLLSPKEAAHAGTRYNVPLINSLVLYVGMQAIQLLQARNRSQPQSLSSDLVDKAALDIFQTLIIELDTEGRYLFLNAIANQLRYPNTHTHYFSFILLYLFSDAHQEIIQEQITRVLLERLIVNRPHPWGLLITFIELIKNPGYNFWNRSFTRCAPEIEKLFESVSRSCGGPKPVNEGMVGSGALADSAH
;
A
#
# COMPACT_ATOMS: atom_id res chain seq x y z
N MET A 1 -4.24 -25.22 -11.30
CA MET A 1 -4.55 -25.04 -12.74
C MET A 1 -4.59 -26.36 -13.52
N ALA A 2 -3.54 -27.18 -13.53
CA ALA A 2 -3.52 -28.47 -14.24
C ALA A 2 -4.72 -29.41 -13.91
N LYS A 3 -5.14 -29.48 -12.63
CA LYS A 3 -6.34 -30.23 -12.21
C LYS A 3 -7.66 -29.66 -12.75
N LEU A 4 -7.71 -28.35 -13.05
CA LEU A 4 -8.90 -27.64 -13.52
C LEU A 4 -9.10 -27.75 -15.04
N LEU A 5 -8.09 -28.21 -15.77
CA LEU A 5 -8.21 -28.49 -17.21
C LEU A 5 -9.20 -29.64 -17.48
N ASP A 6 -9.44 -30.51 -16.49
CA ASP A 6 -10.36 -31.66 -16.57
C ASP A 6 -10.26 -32.41 -17.91
N ALA A 7 -9.02 -32.75 -18.28
CA ALA A 7 -8.71 -33.44 -19.53
C ALA A 7 -9.30 -32.75 -20.78
N GLY A 8 -9.35 -31.41 -20.79
CA GLY A 8 -9.82 -30.57 -21.90
C GLY A 8 -11.32 -30.30 -21.90
N ARG A 9 -12.08 -30.79 -20.90
CA ARG A 9 -13.53 -30.55 -20.80
C ARG A 9 -13.87 -29.14 -20.32
N ASN A 10 -12.95 -28.51 -19.60
CA ASN A 10 -13.08 -27.11 -19.19
C ASN A 10 -12.42 -26.18 -20.24
N LYS A 11 -13.23 -25.69 -21.18
CA LYS A 11 -12.75 -24.83 -22.28
C LYS A 11 -12.11 -23.54 -21.78
N ALA A 12 -12.74 -22.85 -20.83
CA ALA A 12 -12.22 -21.60 -20.27
C ALA A 12 -10.87 -21.79 -19.55
N ALA A 13 -10.72 -22.87 -18.79
CA ALA A 13 -9.44 -23.19 -18.15
C ALA A 13 -8.35 -23.57 -19.15
N THR A 14 -8.73 -24.22 -20.27
CA THR A 14 -7.81 -24.62 -21.33
C THR A 14 -7.34 -23.40 -22.13
N GLU A 15 -8.26 -22.52 -22.56
CA GLU A 15 -7.94 -21.27 -23.25
C GLU A 15 -7.06 -20.35 -22.41
N PHE A 16 -7.37 -20.22 -21.12
CA PHE A 16 -6.55 -19.45 -20.19
C PHE A 16 -5.13 -20.06 -20.04
N ALA A 17 -5.02 -21.38 -19.89
CA ALA A 17 -3.72 -22.04 -19.75
C ALA A 17 -2.86 -21.94 -21.03
N VAL A 18 -3.50 -21.97 -22.20
CA VAL A 18 -2.82 -21.76 -23.50
C VAL A 18 -2.34 -20.31 -23.63
N SER A 19 -3.21 -19.34 -23.35
CA SER A 19 -2.84 -17.91 -23.37
C SER A 19 -1.71 -17.60 -22.39
N LEU A 20 -1.77 -18.17 -21.18
CA LEU A 20 -0.72 -18.01 -20.18
C LEU A 20 0.63 -18.54 -20.67
N LEU A 21 0.68 -19.74 -21.24
CA LEU A 21 1.93 -20.28 -21.77
C LEU A 21 2.43 -19.49 -22.98
N GLN A 22 1.55 -19.00 -23.87
CA GLN A 22 1.94 -18.13 -24.99
C GLN A 22 2.60 -16.82 -24.50
N THR A 23 2.00 -16.18 -23.50
CA THR A 23 2.57 -14.97 -22.89
C THR A 23 3.91 -15.28 -22.22
N LEU A 24 4.01 -16.37 -21.46
CA LEU A 24 5.24 -16.73 -20.76
C LEU A 24 6.38 -17.12 -21.72
N VAL A 25 6.08 -17.74 -22.87
CA VAL A 25 7.10 -18.03 -23.90
C VAL A 25 7.70 -16.74 -24.48
N ASN A 26 6.89 -15.69 -24.64
CA ASN A 26 7.32 -14.43 -25.24
C ASN A 26 7.94 -13.45 -24.24
N GLU A 27 7.46 -13.42 -22.99
CA GLU A 27 7.83 -12.40 -21.99
C GLU A 27 8.81 -12.93 -20.93
N GLU A 28 8.59 -14.13 -20.37
CA GLU A 28 9.40 -14.67 -19.27
C GLU A 28 9.56 -16.21 -19.31
N PRO A 29 10.36 -16.76 -20.24
CA PRO A 29 10.43 -18.20 -20.49
C PRO A 29 11.01 -19.00 -19.30
N LYS A 30 11.71 -18.34 -18.37
CA LYS A 30 12.28 -18.97 -17.16
C LYS A 30 11.20 -19.46 -16.19
N VAL A 31 10.05 -18.79 -16.13
CA VAL A 31 8.93 -19.11 -15.23
C VAL A 31 8.21 -20.40 -15.63
N ILE A 32 8.34 -20.82 -16.90
CA ILE A 32 7.72 -22.03 -17.42
C ILE A 32 8.24 -23.30 -16.70
N SER A 33 9.47 -23.27 -16.20
CA SER A 33 10.06 -24.36 -15.41
C SER A 33 9.29 -24.64 -14.11
N GLU A 34 8.61 -23.65 -13.54
CA GLU A 34 7.78 -23.78 -12.34
C GLU A 34 6.38 -24.33 -12.65
N LEU A 35 6.01 -24.42 -13.93
CA LEU A 35 4.69 -24.84 -14.42
C LEU A 35 4.70 -26.22 -15.10
N GLN A 36 5.69 -27.09 -14.80
CA GLN A 36 5.83 -28.41 -15.43
C GLN A 36 4.55 -29.25 -15.44
N ASN A 37 3.80 -29.28 -14.32
CA ASN A 37 2.54 -30.01 -14.22
C ASN A 37 1.45 -29.50 -15.19
N LEU A 38 1.47 -28.20 -15.51
CA LEU A 38 0.55 -27.60 -16.47
C LEU A 38 0.98 -27.89 -17.91
N VAL A 39 2.28 -27.80 -18.20
CA VAL A 39 2.88 -28.14 -19.50
C VAL A 39 2.64 -29.61 -19.84
N GLU A 40 2.81 -30.53 -18.89
CA GLU A 40 2.51 -31.96 -19.08
C GLU A 40 1.02 -32.22 -19.33
N ALA A 41 0.14 -31.53 -18.61
CA ALA A 41 -1.31 -31.67 -18.81
C ALA A 41 -1.74 -31.17 -20.19
N LEU A 42 -1.18 -30.07 -20.68
CA LEU A 42 -1.43 -29.57 -22.03
C LEU A 42 -0.76 -30.42 -23.12
N ALA A 43 0.42 -30.99 -22.86
CA ALA A 43 1.07 -31.93 -23.78
C ALA A 43 0.24 -33.20 -23.98
N LYS A 44 -0.41 -33.72 -22.92
CA LYS A 44 -1.37 -34.84 -23.02
C LYS A 44 -2.62 -34.48 -23.82
N LEU A 45 -3.03 -33.21 -23.83
CA LEU A 45 -4.15 -32.72 -24.64
C LEU A 45 -3.76 -32.51 -26.11
N ALA A 46 -2.55 -32.01 -26.36
CA ALA A 46 -1.98 -31.82 -27.69
C ALA A 46 -1.69 -33.14 -28.43
N ALA A 47 -1.53 -34.25 -27.70
CA ALA A 47 -1.30 -35.58 -28.27
C ALA A 47 -2.59 -36.32 -28.68
N ARG A 48 -3.78 -35.72 -28.49
CA ARG A 48 -5.06 -36.35 -28.84
C ARG A 48 -5.38 -36.19 -30.34
N PRO A 49 -6.01 -37.19 -30.98
CA PRO A 49 -6.48 -37.04 -32.36
C PRO A 49 -7.47 -35.87 -32.45
N GLY A 50 -7.21 -34.89 -33.31
CA GLY A 50 -8.07 -33.71 -33.52
C GLY A 50 -7.75 -32.47 -32.67
N SER A 51 -6.63 -32.44 -31.95
CA SER A 51 -6.18 -31.23 -31.25
C SER A 51 -5.70 -30.13 -32.22
N PRO A 52 -5.88 -28.83 -31.90
CA PRO A 52 -5.39 -27.73 -32.74
C PRO A 52 -3.87 -27.75 -32.93
N GLU A 53 -3.40 -27.54 -34.17
CA GLU A 53 -1.95 -27.48 -34.49
C GLU A 53 -1.22 -26.39 -33.69
N SER A 54 -1.90 -25.27 -33.41
CA SER A 54 -1.36 -24.18 -32.58
C SER A 54 -1.01 -24.61 -31.15
N LEU A 55 -1.74 -25.58 -30.59
CA LEU A 55 -1.46 -26.13 -29.27
C LEU A 55 -0.24 -27.07 -29.31
N GLN A 56 -0.07 -27.83 -30.39
CA GLN A 56 1.08 -28.71 -30.59
C GLN A 56 2.37 -27.89 -30.74
N GLN A 57 2.35 -26.84 -31.56
CA GLN A 57 3.48 -25.92 -31.73
C GLN A 57 3.86 -25.19 -30.43
N LEU A 58 2.86 -24.80 -29.62
CA LEU A 58 3.11 -24.19 -28.33
C LEU A 58 3.80 -25.16 -27.36
N VAL A 59 3.35 -26.42 -27.29
CA VAL A 59 3.97 -27.44 -26.43
C VAL A 59 5.39 -27.77 -26.89
N GLU A 60 5.66 -27.79 -28.20
CA GLU A 60 7.00 -28.00 -28.75
C GLU A 60 7.95 -26.84 -28.46
N SER A 61 7.50 -25.58 -28.63
CA SER A 61 8.29 -24.39 -28.33
C SER A 61 8.67 -24.28 -26.85
N VAL A 62 7.79 -24.72 -25.96
CA VAL A 62 8.03 -24.81 -24.51
C VAL A 62 9.04 -25.92 -24.17
N LYS A 63 9.01 -27.05 -24.89
CA LYS A 63 9.91 -28.19 -24.65
C LYS A 63 11.31 -28.01 -25.22
N ASN A 64 11.46 -27.24 -26.31
CA ASN A 64 12.73 -26.99 -26.98
C ASN A 64 13.00 -25.48 -27.21
N PRO A 65 13.41 -24.72 -26.18
CA PRO A 65 13.62 -23.27 -26.28
C PRO A 65 14.75 -22.84 -27.23
N ALA A 66 15.67 -23.75 -27.59
CA ALA A 66 16.87 -23.43 -28.37
C ALA A 66 16.65 -23.34 -29.90
N ALA A 67 15.50 -23.79 -30.41
CA ALA A 67 15.27 -23.91 -31.86
C ALA A 67 14.66 -22.66 -32.52
N ASN A 68 14.09 -21.70 -31.75
CA ASN A 68 13.27 -20.61 -32.29
C ASN A 68 13.92 -19.21 -32.24
N ALA A 69 15.23 -19.09 -32.00
CA ALA A 69 15.92 -17.79 -31.94
C ALA A 69 16.17 -17.10 -33.30
N GLY A 70 15.60 -17.61 -34.40
CA GLY A 70 15.96 -17.21 -35.76
C GLY A 70 14.79 -16.81 -36.65
N ALA A 71 13.93 -15.88 -36.24
CA ALA A 71 13.03 -15.19 -37.18
C ALA A 71 12.33 -13.96 -36.55
N LEU A 72 12.98 -12.79 -36.54
CA LEU A 72 12.26 -11.50 -36.52
C LEU A 72 12.98 -10.49 -37.44
N PRO A 73 12.27 -9.81 -38.35
CA PRO A 73 12.82 -8.81 -39.26
C PRO A 73 12.86 -7.41 -38.62
N SER A 74 13.97 -6.72 -38.80
CA SER A 74 14.24 -5.34 -38.36
C SER A 74 13.52 -4.29 -39.22
N PRO A 75 12.94 -3.21 -38.64
CA PRO A 75 12.53 -2.04 -39.39
C PRO A 75 13.67 -1.02 -39.52
N SER A 76 13.69 -0.43 -40.70
CA SER A 76 14.67 0.46 -41.33
C SER A 76 14.96 1.78 -40.60
N ALA A 77 16.24 2.12 -40.58
CA ALA A 77 16.80 3.43 -40.26
C ALA A 77 16.48 4.47 -41.36
N GLY A 78 15.93 5.62 -40.95
CA GLY A 78 15.91 6.85 -41.74
C GLY A 78 17.15 7.68 -41.44
N LYS A 79 17.98 7.91 -42.47
CA LYS A 79 19.11 8.85 -42.50
C LYS A 79 18.57 10.28 -42.49
N ASP A 80 19.21 11.18 -41.75
CA ASP A 80 19.55 12.50 -42.28
C ASP A 80 20.83 13.05 -41.64
N ASP A 81 21.79 13.36 -42.52
CA ASP A 81 23.09 13.96 -42.29
C ASP A 81 22.95 15.50 -42.27
N ARG A 82 23.71 16.20 -41.40
CA ARG A 82 24.55 17.35 -41.80
C ARG A 82 25.36 17.97 -40.64
N ASN A 83 26.66 17.66 -40.68
CA ASN A 83 27.83 18.50 -40.36
C ASN A 83 27.63 19.96 -39.95
N ARG A 84 28.35 20.39 -38.89
CA ARG A 84 29.39 21.43 -38.98
C ARG A 84 30.31 21.48 -37.74
N GLN A 85 31.61 21.59 -38.02
CA GLN A 85 32.74 21.61 -37.09
C GLN A 85 33.11 23.03 -36.58
N ALA A 86 33.67 23.04 -35.36
CA ALA A 86 34.91 23.70 -34.89
C ALA A 86 34.98 25.20 -34.46
N ARG A 87 35.65 25.37 -33.29
CA ARG A 87 36.53 26.45 -32.77
C ARG A 87 35.85 27.79 -32.37
N ASP A 88 36.27 28.54 -31.34
CA ASP A 88 37.51 28.60 -30.56
C ASP A 88 37.31 29.36 -29.22
N LYS A 89 38.30 29.19 -28.33
CA LYS A 89 38.64 29.86 -27.05
C LYS A 89 38.13 31.29 -26.75
N LYS A 90 37.86 31.58 -25.47
CA LYS A 90 38.59 32.64 -24.72
C LYS A 90 38.51 32.54 -23.19
N VAL A 91 39.69 32.77 -22.62
CA VAL A 91 40.09 32.88 -21.21
C VAL A 91 39.61 34.19 -20.59
N SER A 92 39.32 34.20 -19.29
CA SER A 92 39.44 35.40 -18.46
C SER A 92 39.93 35.02 -17.05
N GLN A 93 41.13 35.48 -16.71
CA GLN A 93 41.74 35.50 -15.37
C GLN A 93 41.62 36.91 -14.78
N SER A 94 41.38 37.02 -13.48
CA SER A 94 41.90 38.02 -12.53
C SER A 94 41.17 37.83 -11.18
N VAL A 95 41.67 38.01 -9.96
CA VAL A 95 42.95 38.30 -9.26
C VAL A 95 42.62 37.99 -7.76
N PRO A 96 43.59 37.61 -6.89
CA PRO A 96 43.30 37.03 -5.58
C PRO A 96 43.09 38.07 -4.48
N SER A 97 42.33 37.74 -3.44
CA SER A 97 42.35 38.44 -2.15
C SER A 97 42.72 37.49 -1.03
N ARG A 98 43.85 37.82 -0.40
CA ARG A 98 44.38 37.23 0.84
C ARG A 98 43.45 37.51 2.01
N GLY A 99 43.26 36.48 2.84
CA GLY A 99 42.65 36.57 4.15
C GLY A 99 43.00 35.30 4.93
N ASP A 100 44.26 35.22 5.38
CA ASP A 100 44.75 34.16 6.26
C ASP A 100 44.06 34.25 7.63
N TYR A 101 43.36 33.18 8.02
CA TYR A 101 43.23 32.77 9.41
C TYR A 101 43.35 31.26 9.49
N ASN A 102 44.52 30.82 9.95
CA ASN A 102 44.88 29.46 10.27
C ASN A 102 43.83 28.81 11.19
N SER A 103 43.21 27.74 10.72
CA SER A 103 42.64 26.68 11.55
C SER A 103 43.25 25.38 11.05
N LEU A 104 44.01 24.72 11.92
CA LEU A 104 44.82 23.54 11.65
C LEU A 104 44.10 22.48 10.81
N GLU A 105 44.50 22.33 9.55
CA GLU A 105 44.25 21.13 8.76
C GLU A 105 45.03 19.98 9.40
N MET A 106 44.34 19.10 10.13
CA MET A 106 44.81 17.73 10.27
C MET A 106 44.67 17.06 8.90
N MET A 107 45.81 16.95 8.23
CA MET A 107 46.01 16.24 6.97
C MET A 107 45.41 14.82 7.06
N GLU A 108 44.28 14.59 6.38
CA GLU A 108 43.73 13.24 6.20
C GLU A 108 44.71 12.39 5.38
N PRO A 109 44.98 11.13 5.76
CA PRO A 109 45.77 10.24 4.91
C PRO A 109 44.98 9.90 3.63
N ASP A 110 45.59 10.18 2.47
CA ASP A 110 45.21 9.83 1.09
C ASP A 110 43.88 9.06 0.89
N ALA A 111 42.78 9.78 0.66
CA ALA A 111 41.49 9.17 0.27
C ALA A 111 41.61 8.24 -0.96
N SER A 112 42.51 8.57 -1.90
CA SER A 112 42.78 7.74 -3.09
C SER A 112 43.54 6.44 -2.77
N THR A 113 44.41 6.46 -1.77
CA THR A 113 45.18 5.28 -1.33
C THR A 113 44.26 4.31 -0.61
N PHE A 114 43.36 4.82 0.24
CA PHE A 114 42.37 3.97 0.90
C PHE A 114 41.39 3.33 -0.10
N GLN A 115 40.92 4.07 -1.09
CA GLN A 115 40.06 3.52 -2.15
C GLN A 115 40.74 2.35 -2.89
N LYS A 116 42.03 2.49 -3.25
CA LYS A 116 42.80 1.40 -3.88
C LYS A 116 42.93 0.18 -2.96
N GLN A 117 43.16 0.39 -1.68
CA GLN A 117 43.23 -0.70 -0.69
C GLN A 117 41.90 -1.46 -0.63
N VAL A 118 40.76 -0.77 -0.58
CA VAL A 118 39.43 -1.41 -0.57
C VAL A 118 39.17 -2.17 -1.87
N SER A 119 39.56 -1.62 -3.02
CA SER A 119 39.43 -2.34 -4.31
C SER A 119 40.23 -3.64 -4.34
N LEU A 120 41.45 -3.66 -3.78
CA LEU A 120 42.26 -4.87 -3.67
C LEU A 120 41.59 -5.91 -2.75
N LEU A 121 41.10 -5.48 -1.58
CA LEU A 121 40.36 -6.36 -0.67
C LEU A 121 39.10 -6.94 -1.32
N PHE A 122 38.39 -6.14 -2.12
CA PHE A 122 37.20 -6.61 -2.83
C PHE A 122 37.55 -7.64 -3.92
N ALA A 123 38.67 -7.46 -4.63
CA ALA A 123 39.16 -8.43 -5.61
C ALA A 123 39.69 -9.72 -4.96
N ASP A 124 40.26 -9.64 -3.76
CA ASP A 124 40.61 -10.82 -2.95
C ASP A 124 39.33 -11.57 -2.52
N TRP A 125 38.31 -10.86 -2.05
CA TRP A 125 37.03 -11.44 -1.67
C TRP A 125 36.32 -12.12 -2.86
N TYR A 126 36.34 -11.48 -4.03
CA TYR A 126 35.82 -12.06 -5.27
C TYR A 126 36.47 -13.43 -5.55
N ARG A 127 37.81 -13.50 -5.49
CA ARG A 127 38.55 -14.76 -5.69
C ARG A 127 38.18 -15.83 -4.65
N ILE A 128 37.89 -15.44 -3.41
CA ILE A 128 37.41 -16.37 -2.38
C ILE A 128 36.02 -16.90 -2.74
N CYS A 129 35.13 -16.05 -3.26
CA CYS A 129 33.78 -16.44 -3.70
C CYS A 129 33.76 -17.39 -4.90
N GLU A 130 34.82 -17.40 -5.72
CA GLU A 130 34.97 -18.32 -6.86
C GLU A 130 35.44 -19.73 -6.45
N LEU A 131 35.87 -19.92 -5.20
CA LEU A 131 36.27 -21.25 -4.71
C LEU A 131 35.06 -22.19 -4.59
N PRO A 132 35.21 -23.51 -4.82
CA PRO A 132 34.12 -24.47 -4.73
C PRO A 132 33.39 -24.43 -3.38
N ALA A 133 32.06 -24.44 -3.42
CA ALA A 133 31.22 -24.42 -2.22
C ALA A 133 31.48 -25.66 -1.34
N GLY A 134 31.86 -25.45 -0.07
CA GLY A 134 32.06 -26.55 0.89
C GLY A 134 32.99 -26.25 2.07
N ASN A 135 33.81 -25.20 2.01
CA ASN A 135 34.69 -24.82 3.12
C ASN A 135 34.52 -23.34 3.48
N ASP A 136 33.90 -23.04 4.63
CA ASP A 136 33.71 -21.68 5.16
C ASP A 136 35.01 -21.07 5.77
N THR A 137 36.09 -21.85 5.85
CA THR A 137 37.36 -21.43 6.47
C THR A 137 38.01 -20.23 5.77
N PRO A 138 38.12 -20.16 4.42
CA PRO A 138 38.70 -19.00 3.74
C PRO A 138 37.89 -17.72 4.00
N SER A 139 36.57 -17.81 3.97
CA SER A 139 35.68 -16.68 4.27
C SER A 139 35.85 -16.20 5.71
N THR A 140 35.86 -17.13 6.67
CA THR A 140 36.06 -16.80 8.09
C THR A 140 37.41 -16.11 8.34
N LYS A 141 38.49 -16.63 7.75
CA LYS A 141 39.83 -16.02 7.85
C LYS A 141 39.87 -14.62 7.26
N PHE A 142 39.21 -14.41 6.12
CA PHE A 142 39.12 -13.10 5.49
C PHE A 142 38.37 -12.10 6.37
N ILE A 143 37.24 -12.49 6.97
CA ILE A 143 36.50 -11.61 7.89
C ILE A 143 37.33 -11.27 9.14
N LEU A 144 38.08 -12.23 9.68
CA LEU A 144 39.00 -11.98 10.80
C LEU A 144 40.11 -10.97 10.44
N GLN A 145 40.65 -11.06 9.22
CA GLN A 145 41.62 -10.09 8.71
C GLN A 145 41.01 -8.68 8.61
N LEU A 146 39.79 -8.55 8.08
CA LEU A 146 39.09 -7.26 8.02
C LEU A 146 38.86 -6.66 9.42
N HIS A 147 38.47 -7.50 10.39
CA HIS A 147 38.30 -7.09 11.78
C HIS A 147 39.61 -6.62 12.41
N GLN A 148 40.71 -7.38 12.25
CA GLN A 148 42.04 -7.02 12.76
C GLN A 148 42.58 -5.73 12.14
N ASN A 149 42.28 -5.49 10.87
CA ASN A 149 42.62 -4.24 10.16
C ASN A 149 41.77 -3.03 10.62
N GLY A 150 40.85 -3.21 11.57
CA GLY A 150 40.02 -2.13 12.11
C GLY A 150 38.88 -1.69 11.21
N LEU A 151 38.59 -2.40 10.10
CA LEU A 151 37.56 -2.01 9.13
C LEU A 151 36.13 -2.33 9.60
N LEU A 152 35.97 -3.13 10.65
CA LEU A 152 34.66 -3.64 11.13
C LEU A 152 34.30 -3.16 12.56
N ARG A 153 34.87 -2.03 13.01
CA ARG A 153 34.62 -1.46 14.35
C ARG A 153 33.29 -0.69 14.44
N GLY A 154 32.73 -0.28 13.30
CA GLY A 154 31.55 0.56 13.21
C GLY A 154 31.83 2.04 13.47
N ASP A 155 33.06 2.50 13.32
CA ASP A 155 33.43 3.91 13.34
C ASP A 155 33.38 4.52 11.92
N ASP A 156 33.87 5.76 11.76
CA ASP A 156 33.92 6.43 10.45
C ASP A 156 34.72 5.64 9.40
N MET A 157 35.73 4.88 9.83
CA MET A 157 36.52 4.03 8.94
C MET A 157 35.68 2.88 8.36
N SER A 158 34.84 2.25 9.19
CA SER A 158 33.85 1.27 8.71
C SER A 158 32.86 1.91 7.73
N ASP A 159 32.37 3.11 8.02
CA ASP A 159 31.43 3.81 7.14
C ASP A 159 32.06 4.11 5.76
N ARG A 160 33.32 4.57 5.73
CA ARG A 160 34.08 4.77 4.48
C ARG A 160 34.29 3.46 3.73
N PHE A 161 34.64 2.38 4.43
CA PHE A 161 34.85 1.06 3.83
C PHE A 161 33.60 0.55 3.10
N PHE A 162 32.44 0.53 3.76
CA PHE A 162 31.18 0.08 3.14
C PHE A 162 30.72 1.01 2.02
N ARG A 163 30.96 2.32 2.15
CA ARG A 163 30.65 3.29 1.08
C ARG A 163 31.46 2.97 -0.19
N ILE A 164 32.77 2.78 -0.07
CA ILE A 164 33.65 2.50 -1.21
C ILE A 164 33.28 1.15 -1.87
N LEU A 165 32.97 0.12 -1.08
CA LEU A 165 32.51 -1.17 -1.63
C LEU A 165 31.22 -1.02 -2.46
N LEU A 166 30.27 -0.23 -1.97
CA LEU A 166 29.04 0.06 -2.69
C LEU A 166 29.33 0.85 -3.98
N GLU A 167 30.15 1.89 -3.92
CA GLU A 167 30.56 2.69 -5.07
C GLU A 167 31.21 1.81 -6.16
N ILE A 168 32.19 0.97 -5.79
CA ILE A 168 32.84 0.02 -6.72
C ILE A 168 31.80 -0.89 -7.39
N SER A 169 30.88 -1.44 -6.59
CA SER A 169 29.89 -2.39 -7.09
C SER A 169 28.87 -1.76 -8.03
N VAL A 170 28.42 -0.54 -7.74
CA VAL A 170 27.50 0.24 -8.58
C VAL A 170 28.19 0.73 -9.85
N SER A 171 29.44 1.21 -9.76
CA SER A 171 30.22 1.61 -10.94
C SER A 171 30.43 0.45 -11.90
N HIS A 172 30.80 -0.73 -11.37
CA HIS A 172 30.95 -1.93 -12.20
C HIS A 172 29.65 -2.32 -12.91
N PHE A 173 28.50 -2.25 -12.21
CA PHE A 173 27.19 -2.47 -12.83
C PHE A 173 26.95 -1.52 -14.02
N GLY A 174 27.26 -0.24 -13.86
CA GLY A 174 27.13 0.77 -14.92
C GLY A 174 28.02 0.47 -16.13
N GLU A 175 29.30 0.16 -15.90
CA GLU A 175 30.28 -0.16 -16.95
C GLU A 175 29.89 -1.41 -17.76
N VAL A 176 29.45 -2.48 -17.09
CA VAL A 176 29.01 -3.72 -17.75
C VAL A 176 27.73 -3.50 -18.55
N MET A 177 26.82 -2.66 -18.05
CA MET A 177 25.59 -2.32 -18.77
C MET A 177 25.83 -1.52 -20.04
N GLN A 178 26.83 -0.63 -20.03
CA GLN A 178 27.24 0.12 -21.22
C GLN A 178 27.96 -0.75 -22.25
N SER A 179 28.77 -1.72 -21.81
CA SER A 179 29.65 -2.50 -22.68
C SER A 179 29.02 -3.76 -23.28
N SER A 180 28.18 -4.48 -22.54
CA SER A 180 27.75 -5.84 -22.91
C SER A 180 26.23 -6.02 -23.05
N GLN A 181 25.43 -5.06 -22.56
CA GLN A 181 23.96 -5.15 -22.43
C GLN A 181 23.44 -6.43 -21.72
N GLN A 182 24.31 -7.29 -21.17
CA GLN A 182 23.92 -8.49 -20.45
C GLN A 182 23.58 -8.15 -19.01
N VAL A 183 22.28 -8.15 -18.70
CA VAL A 183 21.74 -7.76 -17.39
C VAL A 183 22.17 -8.69 -16.25
N GLN A 184 22.47 -9.97 -16.52
CA GLN A 184 22.86 -10.90 -15.46
C GLN A 184 24.30 -10.68 -15.00
N SER A 185 25.23 -10.43 -15.93
CA SER A 185 26.64 -10.22 -15.63
C SER A 185 26.89 -8.90 -14.91
N SER A 186 26.02 -7.89 -15.11
CA SER A 186 26.17 -6.58 -14.45
C SER A 186 25.94 -6.62 -12.94
N PHE A 187 25.18 -7.59 -12.42
CA PHE A 187 24.92 -7.73 -10.98
C PHE A 187 26.03 -8.46 -10.21
N LEU A 188 27.05 -8.99 -10.88
CA LEU A 188 28.08 -9.82 -10.23
C LEU A 188 28.74 -9.11 -9.05
N ALA A 189 29.22 -7.87 -9.24
CA ALA A 189 29.84 -7.11 -8.15
C ALA A 189 28.87 -6.85 -7.00
N ILE A 190 27.60 -6.57 -7.30
CA ILE A 190 26.54 -6.37 -6.29
C ILE A 190 26.31 -7.64 -5.46
N ASP A 191 26.24 -8.79 -6.12
CA ASP A 191 26.03 -10.09 -5.47
C ASP A 191 27.25 -10.47 -4.59
N ILE A 192 28.47 -10.16 -5.05
CA ILE A 192 29.72 -10.40 -4.31
C ILE A 192 29.82 -9.49 -3.08
N TYR A 193 29.45 -8.21 -3.21
CA TYR A 193 29.33 -7.30 -2.07
C TYR A 193 28.26 -7.77 -1.08
N SER A 194 27.12 -8.24 -1.57
CA SER A 194 26.07 -8.80 -0.71
C SER A 194 26.58 -9.97 0.13
N LYS A 195 27.27 -10.93 -0.50
CA LYS A 195 27.89 -12.09 0.17
C LYS A 195 28.93 -11.66 1.21
N LEU A 196 29.69 -10.61 0.94
CA LEU A 196 30.66 -10.07 1.90
C LEU A 196 29.96 -9.58 3.17
N VAL A 197 28.92 -8.75 3.02
CA VAL A 197 28.14 -8.23 4.16
C VAL A 197 27.50 -9.36 4.96
N TYR A 198 26.90 -10.34 4.28
CA TYR A 198 26.36 -11.54 4.95
C TYR A 198 27.46 -12.26 5.76
N SER A 199 28.63 -12.47 5.17
CA SER A 199 29.76 -13.15 5.83
C SER A 199 30.30 -12.34 7.01
N ILE A 200 30.36 -11.02 6.90
CA ILE A 200 30.72 -10.12 8.01
C ILE A 200 29.73 -10.32 9.16
N LEU A 201 28.42 -10.25 8.91
CA LEU A 201 27.41 -10.40 9.96
C LEU A 201 27.38 -11.80 10.57
N LYS A 202 27.78 -12.83 9.82
CA LYS A 202 27.84 -14.22 10.28
C LYS A 202 29.09 -14.53 11.11
N TYR A 203 30.26 -14.04 10.67
CA TYR A 203 31.57 -14.47 11.18
C TYR A 203 32.36 -13.40 11.95
N CYS A 204 31.90 -12.14 11.98
CA CYS A 204 32.60 -11.10 12.72
C CYS A 204 32.63 -11.44 14.23
N PRO A 205 33.80 -11.37 14.88
CA PRO A 205 33.89 -11.48 16.34
C PRO A 205 33.03 -10.41 17.01
N VAL A 206 32.44 -10.75 18.15
CA VAL A 206 31.58 -9.85 18.91
C VAL A 206 32.10 -9.78 20.33
N ASP A 207 32.31 -8.56 20.84
CA ASP A 207 32.68 -8.33 22.22
C ASP A 207 31.56 -8.79 23.18
N GLN A 208 31.93 -9.18 24.40
CA GLN A 208 30.97 -9.65 25.41
C GLN A 208 29.90 -8.57 25.67
N GLY A 209 28.64 -8.87 25.34
CA GLY A 209 27.49 -7.97 25.54
C GLY A 209 26.99 -7.25 24.28
N SER A 210 27.72 -7.30 23.16
CA SER A 210 27.28 -6.71 21.89
C SER A 210 26.38 -7.67 21.09
N SER A 211 25.40 -7.13 20.36
CA SER A 211 24.59 -7.93 19.43
C SER A 211 25.41 -8.33 18.21
N LYS A 212 25.29 -9.57 17.74
CA LYS A 212 25.92 -10.04 16.48
C LYS A 212 25.58 -9.18 15.26
N LEU A 213 24.49 -8.42 15.33
CA LEU A 213 23.99 -7.58 14.24
C LEU A 213 24.28 -6.08 14.42
N PHE A 214 25.18 -5.68 15.33
CA PHE A 214 25.43 -4.26 15.62
C PHE A 214 25.88 -3.43 14.39
N LEU A 215 26.53 -4.06 13.41
CA LEU A 215 26.96 -3.40 12.16
C LEU A 215 25.83 -3.21 11.15
N LEU A 216 24.76 -4.01 11.20
CA LEU A 216 23.70 -3.99 10.18
C LEU A 216 23.05 -2.60 10.06
N PRO A 217 22.61 -1.91 11.14
CA PRO A 217 22.06 -0.56 11.03
C PRO A 217 23.03 0.45 10.41
N LYS A 218 24.34 0.30 10.65
CA LYS A 218 25.38 1.18 10.09
C LYS A 218 25.54 0.96 8.59
N ILE A 219 25.63 -0.30 8.15
CA ILE A 219 25.71 -0.67 6.73
C ILE A 219 24.49 -0.16 5.96
N LEU A 220 23.29 -0.34 6.53
CA LEU A 220 22.06 0.18 5.96
C LEU A 220 22.07 1.72 5.90
N ALA A 221 22.49 2.40 6.96
CA ALA A 221 22.58 3.86 6.99
C ALA A 221 23.56 4.41 5.93
N VAL A 222 24.73 3.78 5.77
CA VAL A 222 25.70 4.13 4.70
C VAL A 222 25.06 3.95 3.33
N THR A 223 24.38 2.81 3.11
CA THR A 223 23.73 2.51 1.84
C THR A 223 22.61 3.49 1.51
N VAL A 224 21.77 3.85 2.50
CA VAL A 224 20.73 4.88 2.36
C VAL A 224 21.34 6.22 1.95
N ARG A 225 22.39 6.68 2.65
CA ARG A 225 23.06 7.94 2.32
C ARG A 225 23.68 7.92 0.92
N SER A 226 24.29 6.80 0.53
CA SER A 226 24.84 6.62 -0.82
C SER A 226 23.76 6.66 -1.90
N ILE A 227 22.59 6.05 -1.68
CA ILE A 227 21.47 6.09 -2.63
C ILE A 227 20.94 7.51 -2.78
N GLN A 228 20.73 8.22 -1.67
CA GLN A 228 20.26 9.61 -1.69
C GLN A 228 21.25 10.50 -2.44
N LYS A 229 22.55 10.38 -2.13
CA LYS A 229 23.61 11.11 -2.83
C LYS A 229 23.64 10.79 -4.33
N ASP A 230 23.59 9.51 -4.71
CA ASP A 230 23.63 9.08 -6.12
C ASP A 230 22.40 9.58 -6.89
N HIS A 231 21.23 9.60 -6.24
CA HIS A 231 20.01 10.19 -6.81
C HIS A 231 20.15 11.70 -7.03
N ASP A 232 20.67 12.43 -6.05
CA ASP A 232 20.85 13.89 -6.13
C ASP A 232 21.87 14.26 -7.23
N GLU A 233 22.93 13.47 -7.37
CA GLU A 233 23.99 13.68 -8.36
C GLU A 233 23.55 13.31 -9.78
N LYS A 234 22.92 12.14 -9.97
CA LYS A 234 22.56 11.63 -11.31
C LYS A 234 21.18 12.07 -11.80
N LYS A 235 20.27 12.45 -10.91
CA LYS A 235 18.90 12.89 -11.23
C LYS A 235 18.17 11.89 -12.14
N GLU A 236 17.96 12.23 -13.41
CA GLU A 236 17.25 11.42 -14.40
C GLU A 236 18.03 10.15 -14.79
N ASP A 237 19.36 10.17 -14.68
CA ASP A 237 20.23 9.03 -14.97
C ASP A 237 20.36 8.05 -13.78
N PHE A 238 19.68 8.33 -12.66
CA PHE A 238 19.71 7.46 -11.49
C PHE A 238 19.12 6.08 -11.81
N ASN A 239 19.87 5.02 -11.49
CA ASN A 239 19.44 3.66 -11.74
C ASN A 239 19.16 2.91 -10.41
N PRO A 240 17.89 2.57 -10.11
CA PRO A 240 17.52 1.92 -8.85
C PRO A 240 17.90 0.42 -8.79
N ARG A 241 18.18 -0.22 -9.93
CA ARG A 241 18.37 -1.68 -10.05
C ARG A 241 19.50 -2.26 -9.19
N PRO A 242 20.74 -1.72 -9.17
CA PRO A 242 21.81 -2.27 -8.34
C PRO A 242 21.45 -2.23 -6.84
N TYR A 243 20.82 -1.15 -6.39
CA TYR A 243 20.40 -1.00 -4.99
C TYR A 243 19.25 -1.93 -4.62
N PHE A 244 18.27 -2.09 -5.51
CA PHE A 244 17.20 -3.07 -5.34
C PHE A 244 17.76 -4.49 -5.19
N ARG A 245 18.67 -4.89 -6.09
CA ARG A 245 19.33 -6.20 -6.06
C ARG A 245 20.10 -6.41 -4.75
N LEU A 246 20.79 -5.38 -4.26
CA LEU A 246 21.52 -5.45 -3.01
C LEU A 246 20.59 -5.68 -1.81
N PHE A 247 19.52 -4.89 -1.68
CA PHE A 247 18.56 -5.04 -0.58
C PHE A 247 17.84 -6.38 -0.62
N ILE A 248 17.46 -6.89 -1.80
CA ILE A 248 16.74 -8.17 -1.88
C ILE A 248 17.62 -9.35 -1.49
N ASN A 249 18.90 -9.33 -1.90
CA ASN A 249 19.86 -10.35 -1.48
C ASN A 249 20.05 -10.31 0.03
N TRP A 250 20.25 -9.12 0.62
CA TRP A 250 20.38 -9.00 2.07
C TRP A 250 19.13 -9.44 2.83
N LEU A 251 17.92 -9.07 2.38
CA LEU A 251 16.67 -9.52 3.01
C LEU A 251 16.51 -11.04 2.97
N SER A 252 16.94 -11.68 1.88
CA SER A 252 16.91 -13.14 1.74
C SER A 252 17.94 -13.81 2.65
N ASP A 253 19.19 -13.37 2.57
CA ASP A 253 20.33 -14.03 3.20
C ASP A 253 20.37 -13.76 4.71
N ILE A 254 20.26 -12.50 5.13
CA ILE A 254 20.35 -12.11 6.55
C ILE A 254 19.13 -12.64 7.33
N GLY A 255 17.97 -12.72 6.68
CA GLY A 255 16.76 -13.33 7.24
C GLY A 255 16.85 -14.85 7.46
N SER A 256 17.97 -15.49 7.09
CA SER A 256 18.26 -16.92 7.30
C SER A 256 19.31 -17.20 8.38
N LEU A 257 19.95 -16.17 8.94
CA LEU A 257 21.11 -16.31 9.83
C LEU A 257 20.82 -17.02 11.17
N ASP A 258 19.60 -16.90 11.70
CA ASP A 258 19.22 -17.65 12.91
C ASP A 258 17.69 -17.88 12.98
N PRO A 259 17.20 -19.07 12.54
CA PRO A 259 15.77 -19.38 12.56
C PRO A 259 15.18 -19.56 13.96
N LEU A 260 16.02 -19.74 14.99
CA LEU A 260 15.57 -20.17 16.32
C LEU A 260 15.28 -19.01 17.29
N HIS A 261 15.69 -17.78 16.95
CA HIS A 261 15.50 -16.61 17.81
C HIS A 261 14.65 -15.53 17.14
N ASP A 262 13.33 -15.57 17.40
CA ASP A 262 12.34 -14.60 16.88
C ASP A 262 12.74 -13.12 17.11
N GLY A 263 13.47 -12.85 18.19
CA GLY A 263 13.99 -11.51 18.52
C GLY A 263 15.07 -10.99 17.57
N VAL A 264 15.96 -11.86 17.06
CA VAL A 264 17.03 -11.47 16.13
C VAL A 264 16.41 -11.14 14.77
N ASN A 265 15.46 -11.95 14.31
CA ASN A 265 14.74 -11.70 13.06
C ASN A 265 13.97 -10.38 13.10
N PHE A 266 13.39 -10.01 14.25
CA PHE A 266 12.75 -8.70 14.41
C PHE A 266 13.72 -7.53 14.31
N GLN A 267 14.90 -7.63 14.94
CA GLN A 267 15.91 -6.59 14.88
C GLN A 267 16.34 -6.34 13.43
N VAL A 268 16.54 -7.40 12.64
CA VAL A 268 16.83 -7.30 11.20
C VAL A 268 15.69 -6.56 10.48
N LEU A 269 14.46 -7.05 10.59
CA LEU A 269 13.31 -6.48 9.87
C LEU A 269 13.05 -5.02 10.24
N SER A 270 13.17 -4.66 11.52
CA SER A 270 13.02 -3.27 11.98
C SER A 270 14.12 -2.35 11.45
N ALA A 271 15.37 -2.84 11.33
CA ALA A 271 16.46 -2.08 10.71
C ALA A 271 16.19 -1.81 9.22
N PHE A 272 15.73 -2.81 8.47
CA PHE A 272 15.30 -2.63 7.08
C PHE A 272 14.11 -1.68 6.96
N ALA A 273 13.11 -1.79 7.83
CA ALA A 273 11.97 -0.88 7.82
C ALA A 273 12.37 0.59 8.05
N ASN A 274 13.37 0.83 8.90
CA ASN A 274 13.93 2.17 9.10
C ASN A 274 14.70 2.65 7.86
N ALA A 275 15.47 1.78 7.22
CA ALA A 275 16.16 2.11 5.96
C ALA A 275 15.16 2.44 4.84
N PHE A 276 14.10 1.66 4.69
CA PHE A 276 13.05 1.93 3.69
C PHE A 276 12.28 3.21 4.00
N HIS A 277 11.97 3.51 5.26
CA HIS A 277 11.38 4.81 5.61
C HIS A 277 12.31 5.99 5.26
N ALA A 278 13.62 5.82 5.43
CA ALA A 278 14.60 6.84 5.04
C ALA A 278 14.71 7.00 3.50
N LEU A 279 14.39 5.95 2.74
CA LEU A 279 14.35 5.92 1.27
C LEU A 279 12.93 6.10 0.70
N GLN A 280 11.99 6.62 1.49
CA GLN A 280 10.60 6.76 1.07
C GLN A 280 10.47 7.56 -0.25
N PRO A 281 9.40 7.33 -1.04
CA PRO A 281 9.25 7.95 -2.36
C PRO A 281 9.26 9.49 -2.37
N LEU A 282 8.81 10.16 -1.30
CA LEU A 282 8.91 11.62 -1.18
C LEU A 282 10.36 12.13 -1.10
N LYS A 283 11.30 11.29 -0.65
CA LYS A 283 12.73 11.63 -0.57
C LYS A 283 13.51 11.20 -1.81
N VAL A 284 13.18 10.05 -2.37
CA VAL A 284 13.86 9.50 -3.56
C VAL A 284 12.81 9.02 -4.58
N PRO A 285 12.16 9.92 -5.33
CA PRO A 285 11.05 9.57 -6.23
C PRO A 285 11.42 8.53 -7.29
N ALA A 286 12.65 8.60 -7.82
CA ALA A 286 13.16 7.67 -8.83
C ALA A 286 13.35 6.23 -8.29
N PHE A 287 13.34 6.06 -6.97
CA PHE A 287 13.40 4.75 -6.32
C PHE A 287 12.02 4.16 -5.99
N SER A 288 10.92 4.88 -6.26
CA SER A 288 9.55 4.52 -5.83
C SER A 288 9.08 3.11 -6.23
N PHE A 289 9.37 2.66 -7.46
CA PHE A 289 9.00 1.31 -7.92
C PHE A 289 9.77 0.22 -7.17
N ALA A 290 11.10 0.34 -7.11
CA ALA A 290 11.97 -0.58 -6.38
C ALA A 290 11.61 -0.59 -4.89
N TRP A 291 11.31 0.58 -4.32
CA TRP A 291 10.88 0.73 -2.94
C TRP A 291 9.59 -0.02 -2.65
N LEU A 292 8.56 0.11 -3.50
CA LEU A 292 7.28 -0.58 -3.31
C LEU A 292 7.47 -2.10 -3.38
N GLU A 293 8.30 -2.57 -4.31
CA GLU A 293 8.62 -3.98 -4.46
C GLU A 293 9.35 -4.53 -3.22
N LEU A 294 10.32 -3.78 -2.66
CA LEU A 294 11.02 -4.16 -1.43
C LEU A 294 10.08 -4.19 -0.21
N VAL A 295 9.27 -3.14 -0.03
CA VAL A 295 8.35 -3.02 1.11
C VAL A 295 7.26 -4.08 1.07
N SER A 296 6.82 -4.52 -0.11
CA SER A 296 5.81 -5.57 -0.27
C SER A 296 6.38 -6.97 -0.47
N HIS A 297 7.72 -7.12 -0.44
CA HIS A 297 8.36 -8.39 -0.76
C HIS A 297 7.99 -9.51 0.23
N ARG A 298 7.83 -10.73 -0.28
CA ARG A 298 7.43 -11.93 0.49
C ARG A 298 8.36 -12.29 1.66
N THR A 299 9.64 -11.89 1.60
CA THR A 299 10.59 -12.11 2.70
C THR A 299 10.59 -11.00 3.75
N PHE A 300 9.89 -9.88 3.49
CA PHE A 300 9.85 -8.72 4.36
C PHE A 300 8.46 -8.51 4.96
N MET A 301 7.45 -8.14 4.15
CA MET A 301 6.12 -7.74 4.63
C MET A 301 5.42 -8.83 5.48
N PRO A 302 5.28 -10.08 5.00
CA PRO A 302 4.63 -11.12 5.80
C PRO A 302 5.37 -11.43 7.10
N LYS A 303 6.71 -11.45 7.07
CA LYS A 303 7.53 -11.73 8.27
C LYS A 303 7.42 -10.60 9.30
N LEU A 304 7.38 -9.35 8.84
CA LEU A 304 7.20 -8.18 9.69
C LEU A 304 5.80 -8.17 10.35
N LEU A 305 4.77 -8.65 9.65
CA LEU A 305 3.39 -8.69 10.16
C LEU A 305 3.06 -9.88 11.06
N THR A 306 3.68 -11.04 10.82
CA THR A 306 3.33 -12.30 11.51
C THR A 306 4.13 -12.53 12.81
N GLY A 307 5.34 -11.97 12.91
CA GLY A 307 6.23 -12.21 14.05
C GLY A 307 5.98 -11.31 15.26
N ASN A 308 6.50 -11.73 16.42
CA ASN A 308 6.75 -10.88 17.60
C ASN A 308 5.54 -10.10 18.14
N SER A 309 4.36 -10.73 18.26
CA SER A 309 3.18 -10.14 18.90
C SER A 309 2.79 -8.76 18.34
N GLN A 310 2.75 -8.61 17.01
CA GLN A 310 2.36 -7.37 16.31
C GLN A 310 3.35 -6.20 16.46
N LYS A 311 4.54 -6.39 17.05
CA LYS A 311 5.56 -5.33 17.17
C LYS A 311 6.03 -4.74 15.84
N GLY A 312 5.89 -5.49 14.74
CA GLY A 312 6.25 -5.02 13.40
C GLY A 312 5.19 -4.15 12.73
N TRP A 313 3.96 -4.12 13.24
CA TRP A 313 2.85 -3.41 12.61
C TRP A 313 3.08 -1.89 12.50
N PRO A 314 3.58 -1.17 13.53
CA PRO A 314 3.84 0.26 13.41
C PRO A 314 4.85 0.60 12.30
N PHE A 315 5.81 -0.30 12.04
CA PHE A 315 6.79 -0.11 10.96
C PHE A 315 6.14 -0.19 9.59
N LEU A 316 5.34 -1.23 9.33
CA LEU A 316 4.64 -1.34 8.04
C LEU A 316 3.59 -0.24 7.88
N HIS A 317 2.87 0.10 8.95
CA HIS A 317 1.94 1.22 8.98
C HIS A 317 2.61 2.51 8.50
N ARG A 318 3.76 2.87 9.08
CA ARG A 318 4.53 4.05 8.65
C ARG A 318 4.93 3.99 7.18
N LEU A 319 5.40 2.85 6.70
CA LEU A 319 5.79 2.69 5.28
C LEU A 319 4.58 2.88 4.35
N LEU A 320 3.42 2.29 4.66
CA LEU A 320 2.21 2.50 3.85
C LEU A 320 1.73 3.96 3.89
N VAL A 321 1.86 4.63 5.03
CA VAL A 321 1.60 6.08 5.13
C VAL A 321 2.56 6.87 4.25
N ASP A 322 3.86 6.57 4.25
CA ASP A 322 4.84 7.21 3.36
C ASP A 322 4.44 7.06 1.87
N LEU A 323 3.97 5.86 1.48
CA LEU A 323 3.47 5.59 0.13
C LEU A 323 2.22 6.41 -0.20
N PHE A 324 1.23 6.42 0.69
CA PHE A 324 0.00 7.16 0.46
C PHE A 324 0.24 8.68 0.41
N GLN A 325 1.11 9.22 1.27
CA GLN A 325 1.50 10.63 1.24
C GLN A 325 2.20 11.01 -0.07
N PHE A 326 3.06 10.14 -0.59
CA PHE A 326 3.67 10.36 -1.91
C PHE A 326 2.63 10.40 -3.03
N MET A 327 1.64 9.51 -2.98
CA MET A 327 0.63 9.39 -4.03
C MET A 327 -0.47 10.45 -3.94
N GLU A 328 -0.74 10.97 -2.75
CA GLU A 328 -1.86 11.86 -2.42
C GLU A 328 -2.04 13.01 -3.44
N PRO A 329 -1.01 13.79 -3.81
CA PRO A 329 -1.20 14.93 -4.70
C PRO A 329 -1.66 14.52 -6.11
N PHE A 330 -1.14 13.39 -6.61
CA PHE A 330 -1.50 12.87 -7.93
C PHE A 330 -2.91 12.26 -7.94
N LEU A 331 -3.30 11.66 -6.81
CA LEU A 331 -4.59 11.01 -6.63
C LEU A 331 -5.73 12.01 -6.43
N ARG A 332 -5.48 13.11 -5.70
CA ARG A 332 -6.48 14.14 -5.41
C ARG A 332 -7.11 14.71 -6.68
N ASN A 333 -6.28 15.06 -7.66
CA ASN A 333 -6.72 15.69 -8.91
C ASN A 333 -6.95 14.68 -10.05
N ALA A 334 -6.79 13.37 -9.78
CA ALA A 334 -6.82 12.31 -10.78
C ALA A 334 -5.84 12.52 -11.96
N GLU A 335 -4.73 13.22 -11.72
CA GLU A 335 -3.66 13.49 -12.70
C GLU A 335 -2.70 12.29 -12.78
N LEU A 336 -3.22 11.17 -13.29
CA LEU A 336 -2.50 9.90 -13.34
C LEU A 336 -1.75 9.76 -14.67
N GLY A 337 -0.52 10.25 -14.71
CA GLY A 337 0.45 9.86 -15.74
C GLY A 337 0.66 8.34 -15.76
N GLU A 338 1.25 7.80 -16.83
CA GLU A 338 1.41 6.35 -17.00
C GLU A 338 2.14 5.69 -15.82
N LEU A 339 3.23 6.30 -15.37
CA LEU A 339 4.03 5.82 -14.24
C LEU A 339 3.23 5.80 -12.93
N ILE A 340 2.48 6.86 -12.64
CA ILE A 340 1.65 6.93 -11.42
C ILE A 340 0.49 5.92 -11.50
N ARG A 341 -0.11 5.72 -12.67
CA ARG A 341 -1.14 4.70 -12.88
C ARG A 341 -0.58 3.30 -12.63
N PHE A 342 0.64 3.02 -13.06
CA PHE A 342 1.31 1.76 -12.80
C PHE A 342 1.60 1.56 -11.30
N LEU A 343 2.11 2.60 -10.62
CA LEU A 343 2.33 2.60 -9.17
C LEU A 343 1.02 2.41 -8.39
N TYR A 344 -0.07 3.03 -8.83
CA TYR A 344 -1.40 2.85 -8.25
C TYR A 344 -1.89 1.41 -8.36
N LYS A 345 -1.72 0.76 -9.51
CA LYS A 345 -2.02 -0.68 -9.67
C LYS A 345 -1.18 -1.54 -8.73
N GLY A 346 0.11 -1.23 -8.58
CA GLY A 346 0.98 -1.89 -7.60
C GLY A 346 0.47 -1.73 -6.16
N THR A 347 0.08 -0.52 -5.79
CA THR A 347 -0.47 -0.18 -4.47
C THR A 347 -1.77 -0.93 -4.18
N LEU A 348 -2.68 -1.02 -5.16
CA LEU A 348 -3.90 -1.83 -5.04
C LEU A 348 -3.59 -3.31 -4.82
N ARG A 349 -2.59 -3.87 -5.51
CA ARG A 349 -2.18 -5.27 -5.30
C ARG A 349 -1.68 -5.50 -3.88
N VAL A 350 -0.85 -4.59 -3.35
CA VAL A 350 -0.38 -4.67 -1.95
C VAL A 350 -1.55 -4.61 -0.98
N LEU A 351 -2.48 -3.67 -1.16
CA LEU A 351 -3.69 -3.56 -0.33
C LEU A 351 -4.58 -4.81 -0.40
N LEU A 352 -4.73 -5.43 -1.57
CA LEU A 352 -5.49 -6.67 -1.72
C LEU A 352 -4.82 -7.86 -1.03
N VAL A 353 -3.49 -7.96 -1.10
CA VAL A 353 -2.73 -8.97 -0.32
C VAL A 353 -2.93 -8.75 1.17
N LEU A 354 -2.81 -7.50 1.64
CA LEU A 354 -3.04 -7.17 3.05
C LEU A 354 -4.47 -7.48 3.49
N LEU A 355 -5.48 -7.19 2.65
CA LEU A 355 -6.88 -7.53 2.94
C LEU A 355 -7.09 -9.04 3.09
N HIS A 356 -6.44 -9.84 2.23
CA HIS A 356 -6.61 -11.29 2.26
C HIS A 356 -5.83 -11.95 3.40
N ASP A 357 -4.55 -11.61 3.56
CA ASP A 357 -3.62 -12.31 4.46
C ASP A 357 -3.55 -11.69 5.86
N PHE A 358 -3.79 -10.38 5.98
CA PHE A 358 -3.61 -9.59 7.21
C PHE A 358 -4.75 -8.58 7.44
N PRO A 359 -6.03 -8.97 7.35
CA PRO A 359 -7.13 -8.03 7.45
C PRO A 359 -7.18 -7.30 8.80
N GLU A 360 -6.75 -7.91 9.90
CA GLU A 360 -6.72 -7.25 11.22
C GLU A 360 -5.78 -6.04 11.25
N PHE A 361 -4.68 -6.09 10.49
CA PHE A 361 -3.76 -4.94 10.36
C PHE A 361 -4.46 -3.76 9.68
N LEU A 362 -5.18 -4.01 8.58
CA LEU A 362 -5.98 -2.96 7.92
C LEU A 362 -7.12 -2.48 8.82
N CYS A 363 -7.76 -3.37 9.59
CA CYS A 363 -8.82 -3.01 10.53
C CYS A 363 -8.34 -2.03 11.61
N ASP A 364 -7.21 -2.35 12.24
CA ASP A 364 -6.69 -1.64 13.40
C ASP A 364 -6.13 -0.25 13.01
N TYR A 365 -5.61 -0.10 11.78
CA TYR A 365 -5.06 1.16 11.26
C TYR A 365 -5.96 1.90 10.26
N HIS A 366 -7.18 1.41 10.01
CA HIS A 366 -8.10 1.96 9.00
C HIS A 366 -8.27 3.49 9.09
N PHE A 367 -8.34 4.02 10.32
CA PHE A 367 -8.54 5.42 10.61
C PHE A 367 -7.41 6.26 10.03
N SER A 368 -6.16 5.98 10.44
CA SER A 368 -4.98 6.68 9.93
C SER A 368 -4.77 6.53 8.42
N PHE A 369 -5.08 5.37 7.83
CA PHE A 369 -4.97 5.21 6.38
C PHE A 369 -6.02 6.06 5.64
N CYS A 370 -7.24 6.12 6.15
CA CYS A 370 -8.31 6.93 5.58
C CYS A 370 -8.12 8.44 5.74
N ASP A 371 -7.26 8.87 6.67
CA ASP A 371 -6.84 10.28 6.83
C ASP A 371 -5.85 10.73 5.75
N VAL A 372 -5.05 9.80 5.21
CA VAL A 372 -4.02 10.11 4.21
C VAL A 372 -4.53 9.88 2.79
N ILE A 373 -5.41 8.89 2.59
CA ILE A 373 -5.95 8.57 1.27
C ILE A 373 -7.08 9.56 0.90
N PRO A 374 -6.99 10.27 -0.24
CA PRO A 374 -8.02 11.21 -0.67
C PRO A 374 -9.43 10.58 -0.71
N PRO A 375 -10.49 11.34 -0.38
CA PRO A 375 -11.86 10.83 -0.45
C PRO A 375 -12.26 10.31 -1.84
N SER A 376 -11.69 10.87 -2.90
CA SER A 376 -11.90 10.44 -4.30
C SER A 376 -11.36 9.04 -4.60
N CYS A 377 -10.43 8.52 -3.80
CA CYS A 377 -9.83 7.19 -3.97
C CYS A 377 -10.71 6.08 -3.38
N ILE A 378 -11.97 6.03 -3.83
CA ILE A 378 -13.01 5.17 -3.30
C ILE A 378 -12.57 3.70 -3.23
N GLN A 379 -11.97 3.16 -4.30
CA GLN A 379 -11.56 1.75 -4.33
C GLN A 379 -10.49 1.41 -3.28
N MET A 380 -9.48 2.27 -3.09
CA MET A 380 -8.44 2.06 -2.07
C MET A 380 -9.05 2.07 -0.67
N ARG A 381 -9.91 3.06 -0.39
CA ARG A 381 -10.59 3.17 0.91
C ARG A 381 -11.51 2.00 1.14
N ASN A 382 -12.28 1.57 0.14
CA ASN A 382 -13.13 0.40 0.23
C ASN A 382 -12.36 -0.88 0.57
N ILE A 383 -11.18 -1.11 -0.02
CA ILE A 383 -10.34 -2.27 0.32
C ILE A 383 -10.00 -2.26 1.82
N ILE A 384 -9.57 -1.11 2.36
CA ILE A 384 -9.23 -0.96 3.77
C ILE A 384 -10.46 -1.11 4.67
N LEU A 385 -11.56 -0.44 4.33
CA LEU A 385 -12.80 -0.41 5.12
C LEU A 385 -13.59 -1.72 5.04
N SER A 386 -13.31 -2.57 4.06
CA SER A 386 -13.88 -3.91 3.94
C SER A 386 -13.10 -4.96 4.72
N ALA A 387 -11.95 -4.61 5.33
CA ALA A 387 -11.24 -5.52 6.20
C ALA A 387 -12.04 -5.79 7.48
N PHE A 388 -12.01 -7.04 7.95
CA PHE A 388 -12.65 -7.48 9.19
C PHE A 388 -11.87 -8.63 9.85
N PRO A 389 -12.01 -8.86 11.17
CA PRO A 389 -11.31 -9.94 11.86
C PRO A 389 -11.62 -11.33 11.28
N ARG A 390 -10.60 -12.16 11.02
CA ARG A 390 -10.78 -13.46 10.33
C ARG A 390 -11.66 -14.46 11.06
N ASN A 391 -11.77 -14.33 12.38
CA ASN A 391 -12.62 -15.18 13.21
C ASN A 391 -14.10 -14.78 13.19
N MET A 392 -14.46 -13.67 12.54
CA MET A 392 -15.83 -13.21 12.40
C MET A 392 -16.49 -13.80 11.15
N ARG A 393 -17.75 -14.19 11.26
CA ARG A 393 -18.59 -14.59 10.13
C ARG A 393 -19.58 -13.47 9.82
N LEU A 394 -19.43 -12.85 8.66
CA LEU A 394 -20.34 -11.79 8.25
C LEU A 394 -21.69 -12.38 7.82
N PRO A 395 -22.82 -11.92 8.38
CA PRO A 395 -24.13 -12.28 7.86
C PRO A 395 -24.32 -11.66 6.47
N ASP A 396 -24.98 -12.35 5.55
CA ASP A 396 -25.24 -11.81 4.21
C ASP A 396 -26.20 -10.60 4.31
N PRO A 397 -25.80 -9.39 3.89
CA PRO A 397 -26.65 -8.20 3.89
C PRO A 397 -27.97 -8.37 3.10
N SER A 398 -27.98 -9.30 2.14
CA SER A 398 -29.16 -9.59 1.31
C SER A 398 -30.19 -10.49 1.99
N THR A 399 -29.89 -11.00 3.19
CA THR A 399 -30.79 -11.88 3.95
C THR A 399 -32.09 -11.15 4.29
N PRO A 400 -33.27 -11.66 3.88
CA PRO A 400 -34.54 -11.01 4.21
C PRO A 400 -34.76 -10.91 5.72
N ASN A 401 -35.23 -9.76 6.19
CA ASN A 401 -35.53 -9.50 7.60
C ASN A 401 -34.34 -9.75 8.55
N LEU A 402 -33.11 -9.49 8.09
CA LEU A 402 -31.91 -9.56 8.92
C LEU A 402 -32.04 -8.60 10.11
N LYS A 403 -32.13 -9.15 11.32
CA LYS A 403 -32.21 -8.37 12.56
C LYS A 403 -30.81 -8.02 13.04
N ILE A 404 -30.24 -6.95 12.48
CA ILE A 404 -28.86 -6.53 12.77
C ILE A 404 -28.64 -6.22 14.26
N ASP A 405 -29.67 -5.71 14.97
CA ASP A 405 -29.58 -5.37 16.40
C ASP A 405 -29.41 -6.59 17.31
N LEU A 406 -29.68 -7.79 16.81
CA LEU A 406 -29.53 -9.04 17.55
C LEU A 406 -28.13 -9.68 17.39
N LEU A 407 -27.28 -9.12 16.54
CA LEU A 407 -25.91 -9.61 16.37
C LEU A 407 -25.09 -9.25 17.60
N GLU A 408 -24.47 -10.26 18.23
CA GLU A 408 -23.66 -10.07 19.44
C GLU A 408 -22.51 -9.10 19.19
N GLU A 409 -21.93 -9.15 17.99
CA GLU A 409 -20.82 -8.31 17.54
C GLU A 409 -21.17 -6.82 17.55
N MET A 410 -22.44 -6.44 17.37
CA MET A 410 -22.88 -5.04 17.40
C MET A 410 -22.75 -4.38 18.77
N SER A 411 -22.53 -5.18 19.82
CA SER A 411 -22.24 -4.70 21.18
C SER A 411 -20.75 -4.56 21.48
N GLN A 412 -19.87 -5.01 20.57
CA GLN A 412 -18.42 -5.00 20.73
C GLN A 412 -17.79 -3.80 19.99
N ALA A 413 -16.94 -3.05 20.70
CA ALA A 413 -16.18 -1.96 20.08
C ALA A 413 -15.06 -2.50 19.19
N PRO A 414 -14.85 -1.92 17.99
CA PRO A 414 -13.72 -2.29 17.16
C PRO A 414 -12.41 -1.82 17.80
N ARG A 415 -11.32 -2.57 17.56
CA ARG A 415 -9.97 -2.13 17.95
C ARG A 415 -9.48 -1.06 16.98
N ILE A 416 -8.90 0.01 17.51
CA ILE A 416 -8.28 1.10 16.74
C ILE A 416 -6.93 1.38 17.39
N LEU A 417 -5.84 1.24 16.62
CA LEU A 417 -4.47 1.47 17.10
C LEU A 417 -3.97 2.89 16.81
N SER A 418 -4.69 3.64 15.96
CA SER A 418 -4.39 5.05 15.69
C SER A 418 -4.84 5.95 16.83
N GLU A 419 -4.10 7.04 17.08
CA GLU A 419 -4.51 8.08 18.04
C GLU A 419 -5.65 8.94 17.46
N VAL A 420 -6.90 8.54 17.73
CA VAL A 420 -8.11 9.19 17.18
C VAL A 420 -8.23 10.67 17.59
N ASP A 421 -7.77 11.05 18.78
CA ASP A 421 -7.94 12.41 19.29
C ASP A 421 -6.76 13.35 18.98
N ALA A 422 -5.77 12.89 18.20
CA ALA A 422 -4.56 13.66 17.89
C ALA A 422 -4.86 15.00 17.21
N ALA A 423 -5.72 15.02 16.17
CA ALA A 423 -6.05 16.26 15.47
C ALA A 423 -6.87 17.24 16.34
N ILE A 424 -7.76 16.71 17.19
CA ILE A 424 -8.58 17.50 18.12
C ILE A 424 -7.68 18.15 19.18
N LYS A 425 -6.71 17.39 19.73
CA LYS A 425 -5.69 17.91 20.65
C LYS A 425 -4.82 18.98 19.99
N ALA A 426 -4.37 18.74 18.76
CA ALA A 426 -3.56 19.71 18.01
C ALA A 426 -4.30 21.04 17.77
N LYS A 427 -5.62 20.99 17.55
CA LYS A 427 -6.48 22.18 17.43
C LYS A 427 -6.95 22.75 18.78
N GLN A 428 -6.53 22.15 19.90
CA GLN A 428 -6.94 22.53 21.26
C GLN A 428 -8.47 22.51 21.48
N MET A 429 -9.20 21.66 20.75
CA MET A 429 -10.67 21.59 20.82
C MET A 429 -11.17 20.54 21.82
N LYS A 430 -10.28 19.68 22.34
CA LYS A 430 -10.70 18.49 23.11
C LYS A 430 -11.46 18.86 24.38
N ALA A 431 -10.99 19.84 25.13
CA ALA A 431 -11.64 20.28 26.36
C ALA A 431 -13.05 20.83 26.09
N ASP A 432 -13.21 21.64 25.03
CA ASP A 432 -14.50 22.22 24.65
C ASP A 432 -15.50 21.13 24.18
N VAL A 433 -15.03 20.15 23.41
CA VAL A 433 -15.84 18.99 22.99
C VAL A 433 -16.29 18.19 24.21
N ASP A 434 -15.36 17.84 25.10
CA ASP A 434 -15.66 17.05 26.31
C ASP A 434 -16.63 17.78 27.23
N GLU A 435 -16.43 19.08 27.42
CA GLU A 435 -17.31 19.92 28.25
C GLU A 435 -18.70 20.06 27.63
N TYR A 436 -18.80 20.25 26.31
CA TYR A 436 -20.09 20.31 25.63
C TYR A 436 -20.83 18.98 25.71
N LEU A 437 -20.16 17.86 25.47
CA LEU A 437 -20.74 16.51 25.59
C LEU A 437 -21.24 16.25 27.02
N ARG A 438 -20.52 16.72 28.04
CA ARG A 438 -20.87 16.54 29.44
C ARG A 438 -22.05 17.41 29.90
N THR A 439 -22.11 18.66 29.45
CA THR A 439 -23.02 19.66 30.02
C THR A 439 -24.18 20.07 29.13
N ARG A 440 -24.03 19.90 27.81
CA ARG A 440 -24.98 20.38 26.79
C ARG A 440 -25.45 21.81 27.06
N GLN A 441 -24.50 22.71 27.39
CA GLN A 441 -24.80 24.10 27.72
C GLN A 441 -25.57 24.77 26.57
N GLN A 442 -26.79 25.23 26.85
CA GLN A 442 -27.60 25.95 25.88
C GLN A 442 -26.93 27.28 25.51
N GLY A 443 -26.86 27.58 24.21
CA GLY A 443 -26.19 28.79 23.72
C GLY A 443 -24.66 28.74 23.81
N SER A 444 -24.07 27.54 23.94
CA SER A 444 -22.61 27.39 23.95
C SER A 444 -21.98 28.01 22.69
N PRO A 445 -20.95 28.87 22.83
CA PRO A 445 -20.24 29.43 21.67
C PRO A 445 -19.53 28.36 20.86
N PHE A 446 -19.26 27.19 21.47
CA PHE A 446 -18.57 26.07 20.82
C PHE A 446 -19.24 25.65 19.51
N LEU A 447 -20.57 25.46 19.50
CA LEU A 447 -21.29 25.04 18.29
C LEU A 447 -21.25 26.13 17.21
N GLY A 448 -21.50 27.39 17.58
CA GLY A 448 -21.48 28.51 16.62
C GLY A 448 -20.09 28.80 16.04
N GLU A 449 -19.02 28.43 16.73
CA GLU A 449 -17.64 28.53 16.24
C GLU A 449 -17.16 27.27 15.52
N LEU A 450 -17.90 26.17 15.58
CA LEU A 450 -17.43 24.84 15.18
C LEU A 450 -16.98 24.82 13.72
N LYS A 451 -17.81 25.36 12.81
CA LYS A 451 -17.46 25.48 11.38
C LYS A 451 -16.15 26.24 11.18
N GLN A 452 -15.97 27.38 11.84
CA GLN A 452 -14.77 28.20 11.70
C GLN A 452 -13.52 27.47 12.20
N ARG A 453 -13.65 26.70 13.28
CA ARG A 453 -12.54 25.90 13.82
C ARG A 453 -12.12 24.77 12.88
N LEU A 454 -13.03 24.24 12.06
CA LEU A 454 -12.74 23.21 11.06
C LEU A 454 -12.04 23.74 9.79
N LEU A 455 -12.03 25.07 9.58
CA LEU A 455 -11.37 25.67 8.43
C LEU A 455 -9.85 25.75 8.63
N LEU A 456 -9.14 25.62 7.51
CA LEU A 456 -7.71 25.83 7.38
C LEU A 456 -7.41 27.30 7.08
N SER A 457 -6.20 27.74 7.40
CA SER A 457 -5.70 29.02 6.89
C SER A 457 -5.59 28.98 5.36
N PRO A 458 -5.61 30.14 4.66
CA PRO A 458 -5.48 30.16 3.19
C PRO A 458 -4.23 29.46 2.66
N LYS A 459 -3.11 29.51 3.40
CA LYS A 459 -1.87 28.82 3.04
C LYS A 459 -2.01 27.30 3.17
N GLU A 460 -2.55 26.81 4.28
CA GLU A 460 -2.78 25.37 4.49
C GLU A 460 -3.81 24.83 3.48
N ALA A 461 -4.86 25.59 3.21
CA ALA A 461 -5.90 25.22 2.27
C ALA A 461 -5.35 25.02 0.84
N ALA A 462 -4.43 25.88 0.40
CA ALA A 462 -3.78 25.74 -0.91
C ALA A 462 -2.96 24.45 -1.02
N HIS A 463 -2.29 24.04 0.05
CA HIS A 463 -1.53 22.77 0.08
C HIS A 463 -2.46 21.56 0.20
N ALA A 464 -3.49 21.64 1.03
CA ALA A 464 -4.46 20.58 1.26
C ALA A 464 -5.47 20.40 0.11
N GLY A 465 -5.58 21.37 -0.80
CA GLY A 465 -6.53 21.32 -1.92
C GLY A 465 -7.99 21.39 -1.47
N THR A 466 -8.23 21.78 -0.23
CA THR A 466 -9.55 21.94 0.41
C THR A 466 -9.43 23.02 1.47
N ARG A 467 -10.54 23.70 1.76
CA ARG A 467 -10.58 24.72 2.84
C ARG A 467 -10.71 24.09 4.23
N TYR A 468 -10.95 22.80 4.30
CA TYR A 468 -11.28 22.09 5.53
C TYR A 468 -10.11 21.25 6.03
N ASN A 469 -9.96 21.19 7.35
CA ASN A 469 -9.03 20.28 8.00
C ASN A 469 -9.66 18.88 8.03
N VAL A 470 -9.41 18.08 7.00
CA VAL A 470 -10.01 16.73 6.85
C VAL A 470 -9.66 15.81 8.02
N PRO A 471 -8.39 15.69 8.47
CA PRO A 471 -8.06 14.87 9.66
C PRO A 471 -8.78 15.32 10.92
N LEU A 472 -9.00 16.63 11.11
CA LEU A 472 -9.76 17.16 12.24
C LEU A 472 -11.25 16.79 12.15
N ILE A 473 -11.86 16.85 10.97
CA ILE A 473 -13.25 16.39 10.76
C ILE A 473 -13.36 14.90 11.07
N ASN A 474 -12.46 14.07 10.52
CA ASN A 474 -12.46 12.63 10.76
C ASN A 474 -12.30 12.30 12.25
N SER A 475 -11.35 12.97 12.92
CA SER A 475 -11.11 12.82 14.35
C SER A 475 -12.31 13.26 15.18
N LEU A 476 -12.88 14.43 14.91
CA LEU A 476 -14.05 14.95 15.62
C LEU A 476 -15.23 13.99 15.53
N VAL A 477 -15.55 13.52 14.31
CA VAL A 477 -16.68 12.61 14.08
C VAL A 477 -16.50 11.31 14.84
N LEU A 478 -15.35 10.65 14.69
CA LEU A 478 -15.10 9.38 15.35
C LEU A 478 -15.02 9.54 16.88
N TYR A 479 -14.34 10.58 17.37
CA TYR A 479 -14.20 10.83 18.80
C TYR A 479 -15.56 11.09 19.47
N VAL A 480 -16.40 11.96 18.90
CA VAL A 480 -17.75 12.24 19.41
C VAL A 480 -18.59 10.97 19.43
N GLY A 481 -18.55 10.16 18.36
CA GLY A 481 -19.25 8.88 18.33
C GLY A 481 -18.74 7.89 19.39
N MET A 482 -17.42 7.78 19.57
CA MET A 482 -16.83 6.94 20.62
C MET A 482 -17.28 7.34 22.02
N GLN A 483 -17.32 8.64 22.33
CA GLN A 483 -17.79 9.14 23.62
C GLN A 483 -19.29 8.83 23.83
N ALA A 484 -20.11 9.07 22.81
CA ALA A 484 -21.54 8.75 22.86
C ALA A 484 -21.79 7.26 23.12
N ILE A 485 -21.10 6.38 22.38
CA ILE A 485 -21.21 4.92 22.55
C ILE A 485 -20.79 4.47 23.94
N GLN A 486 -19.64 4.95 24.44
CA GLN A 486 -19.13 4.56 25.78
C GLN A 486 -20.17 4.86 26.88
N LEU A 487 -20.85 6.00 26.77
CA LEU A 487 -21.88 6.41 27.73
C LEU A 487 -23.18 5.62 27.57
N LEU A 488 -23.62 5.37 26.33
CA LEU A 488 -24.77 4.50 26.04
C LEU A 488 -24.56 3.06 26.54
N GLN A 489 -23.32 2.55 26.51
CA GLN A 489 -23.02 1.22 27.04
C GLN A 489 -22.99 1.19 28.57
N ALA A 490 -22.61 2.28 29.22
CA ALA A 490 -22.70 2.42 30.68
C ALA A 490 -24.17 2.35 31.18
N ARG A 491 -25.14 2.81 30.38
CA ARG A 491 -26.60 2.68 30.60
C ARG A 491 -27.07 1.21 30.66
N ASN A 492 -26.51 0.30 29.86
CA ASN A 492 -26.97 -1.09 29.82
C ASN A 492 -26.41 -1.96 30.96
N ARG A 493 -25.41 -1.46 31.70
CA ARG A 493 -24.80 -2.16 32.86
C ARG A 493 -25.30 -1.65 34.22
N SER A 494 -25.95 -0.49 34.25
CA SER A 494 -26.45 0.19 35.46
C SER A 494 -27.96 0.37 35.32
N GLN A 495 -28.76 0.20 36.38
CA GLN A 495 -30.23 0.38 36.34
C GLN A 495 -30.70 1.66 35.60
N PRO A 496 -31.91 1.65 35.00
CA PRO A 496 -32.37 2.74 34.14
C PRO A 496 -32.75 3.95 35.01
N GLN A 497 -31.92 5.01 35.01
CA GLN A 497 -32.27 6.43 35.22
C GLN A 497 -31.03 7.25 35.64
N SER A 498 -30.19 7.66 34.68
CA SER A 498 -29.30 8.81 34.87
C SER A 498 -29.59 9.86 33.79
N LEU A 499 -30.08 11.03 34.22
CA LEU A 499 -30.39 12.20 33.38
C LEU A 499 -29.18 12.69 32.58
N SER A 500 -27.95 12.41 33.03
CA SER A 500 -26.73 12.83 32.35
C SER A 500 -26.49 12.13 31.00
N SER A 501 -27.05 10.93 30.79
CA SER A 501 -26.75 10.10 29.61
C SER A 501 -27.62 10.43 28.39
N ASP A 502 -28.91 10.75 28.58
CA ASP A 502 -29.78 11.24 27.50
C ASP A 502 -29.30 12.61 26.97
N LEU A 503 -28.61 13.37 27.84
CA LEU A 503 -28.02 14.66 27.48
C LEU A 503 -26.82 14.49 26.55
N VAL A 504 -26.01 13.43 26.69
CA VAL A 504 -24.80 13.28 25.85
C VAL A 504 -25.12 12.75 24.46
N ASP A 505 -26.06 11.80 24.33
CA ASP A 505 -26.53 11.34 23.01
C ASP A 505 -27.15 12.52 22.24
N LYS A 506 -27.96 13.34 22.93
CA LYS A 506 -28.46 14.61 22.38
C LYS A 506 -27.35 15.61 22.09
N ALA A 507 -26.32 15.73 22.93
CA ALA A 507 -25.20 16.66 22.69
C ALA A 507 -24.36 16.23 21.48
N ALA A 508 -24.09 14.93 21.31
CA ALA A 508 -23.41 14.40 20.14
C ALA A 508 -24.24 14.60 18.87
N LEU A 509 -25.56 14.38 18.94
CA LEU A 509 -26.50 14.70 17.87
C LEU A 509 -26.52 16.19 17.56
N ASP A 510 -26.51 17.09 18.55
CA ASP A 510 -26.44 18.54 18.33
C ASP A 510 -25.18 18.90 17.54
N ILE A 511 -24.03 18.30 17.85
CA ILE A 511 -22.78 18.49 17.09
C ILE A 511 -22.98 18.05 15.63
N PHE A 512 -23.48 16.83 15.40
CA PHE A 512 -23.67 16.30 14.05
C PHE A 512 -24.72 17.08 13.24
N GLN A 513 -25.81 17.52 13.86
CA GLN A 513 -26.82 18.38 13.25
C GLN A 513 -26.25 19.76 12.92
N THR A 514 -25.46 20.35 13.82
CA THR A 514 -24.75 21.61 13.55
C THR A 514 -23.84 21.47 12.34
N LEU A 515 -23.04 20.40 12.27
CA LEU A 515 -22.15 20.15 11.13
C LEU A 515 -22.91 19.95 9.82
N ILE A 516 -23.98 19.15 9.79
CA ILE A 516 -24.72 18.90 8.54
C ILE A 516 -25.50 20.12 8.04
N ILE A 517 -25.88 21.04 8.93
CA ILE A 517 -26.64 22.26 8.59
C ILE A 517 -25.71 23.42 8.21
N GLU A 518 -24.65 23.66 8.99
CA GLU A 518 -23.81 24.86 8.83
C GLU A 518 -22.70 24.71 7.79
N LEU A 519 -22.20 23.49 7.56
CA LEU A 519 -21.16 23.26 6.56
C LEU A 519 -21.71 23.48 5.15
N ASP A 520 -20.84 23.97 4.25
CA ASP A 520 -21.18 24.06 2.83
C ASP A 520 -21.15 22.68 2.17
N THR A 521 -21.38 22.61 0.85
CA THR A 521 -21.42 21.33 0.11
C THR A 521 -20.11 20.53 0.27
N GLU A 522 -18.95 21.21 0.26
CA GLU A 522 -17.63 20.57 0.42
C GLU A 522 -17.46 20.02 1.85
N GLY A 523 -17.71 20.85 2.86
CA GLY A 523 -17.61 20.44 4.26
C GLY A 523 -18.57 19.31 4.61
N ARG A 524 -19.83 19.37 4.14
CA ARG A 524 -20.82 18.29 4.32
C ARG A 524 -20.36 16.99 3.67
N TYR A 525 -19.78 17.05 2.47
CA TYR A 525 -19.25 15.86 1.81
C TYR A 525 -18.12 15.20 2.63
N LEU A 526 -17.21 15.99 3.21
CA LEU A 526 -16.13 15.49 4.07
C LEU A 526 -16.66 14.90 5.38
N PHE A 527 -17.61 15.60 6.03
CA PHE A 527 -18.29 15.14 7.24
C PHE A 527 -19.02 13.80 7.03
N LEU A 528 -19.81 13.69 5.97
CA LEU A 528 -20.52 12.46 5.62
C LEU A 528 -19.55 11.32 5.28
N ASN A 529 -18.42 11.63 4.62
CA ASN A 529 -17.35 10.67 4.40
C ASN A 529 -16.73 10.16 5.72
N ALA A 530 -16.56 11.03 6.70
CA ALA A 530 -16.04 10.67 8.02
C ALA A 530 -16.98 9.69 8.75
N ILE A 531 -18.29 9.89 8.65
CA ILE A 531 -19.32 8.95 9.15
C ILE A 531 -19.25 7.64 8.36
N ALA A 532 -19.27 7.71 7.03
CA ALA A 532 -19.31 6.53 6.16
C ALA A 532 -18.06 5.64 6.30
N ASN A 533 -16.92 6.20 6.71
CA ASN A 533 -15.71 5.42 7.03
C ASN A 533 -15.90 4.47 8.22
N GLN A 534 -16.90 4.71 9.08
CA GLN A 534 -17.16 3.88 10.24
C GLN A 534 -18.12 2.73 9.93
N LEU A 535 -18.75 2.72 8.73
CA LEU A 535 -19.68 1.70 8.28
C LEU A 535 -18.93 0.44 7.76
N ARG A 536 -18.26 -0.27 8.67
CA ARG A 536 -17.36 -1.40 8.37
C ARG A 536 -18.02 -2.75 8.68
N TYR A 537 -17.33 -3.68 9.31
CA TYR A 537 -17.92 -4.95 9.78
C TYR A 537 -18.86 -4.75 10.98
N PRO A 538 -19.68 -5.74 11.39
CA PRO A 538 -20.52 -5.66 12.58
C PRO A 538 -19.70 -5.29 13.84
N ASN A 539 -19.95 -4.11 14.38
CA ASN A 539 -19.36 -3.59 15.61
C ASN A 539 -20.19 -2.37 16.09
N THR A 540 -19.93 -1.89 17.30
CA THR A 540 -20.70 -0.79 17.90
C THR A 540 -20.60 0.52 17.12
N HIS A 541 -19.45 0.81 16.51
CA HIS A 541 -19.28 2.04 15.73
C HIS A 541 -20.09 1.94 14.43
N THR A 542 -20.01 0.82 13.72
CA THR A 542 -20.82 0.57 12.51
C THR A 542 -22.31 0.74 12.82
N HIS A 543 -22.79 0.17 13.93
CA HIS A 543 -24.18 0.30 14.38
C HIS A 543 -24.56 1.76 14.64
N TYR A 544 -23.80 2.45 15.49
CA TYR A 544 -24.04 3.83 15.86
C TYR A 544 -24.03 4.77 14.64
N PHE A 545 -22.99 4.72 13.81
CA PHE A 545 -22.88 5.60 12.66
C PHE A 545 -23.87 5.28 11.54
N SER A 546 -24.32 4.02 11.41
CA SER A 546 -25.45 3.66 10.54
C SER A 546 -26.72 4.35 11.02
N PHE A 547 -27.02 4.29 12.32
CA PHE A 547 -28.17 4.98 12.91
C PHE A 547 -28.09 6.50 12.72
N ILE A 548 -26.94 7.12 13.04
CA ILE A 548 -26.74 8.57 12.87
C ILE A 548 -26.99 8.98 11.41
N LEU A 549 -26.42 8.26 10.44
CA LEU A 549 -26.57 8.63 9.03
C LEU A 549 -28.03 8.55 8.56
N LEU A 550 -28.76 7.51 8.97
CA LEU A 550 -30.19 7.34 8.66
C LEU A 550 -31.06 8.38 9.38
N TYR A 551 -30.74 8.72 10.62
CA TYR A 551 -31.40 9.79 11.36
C TYR A 551 -31.23 11.13 10.65
N LEU A 552 -29.99 11.50 10.28
CA LEU A 552 -29.72 12.75 9.55
C LEU A 552 -30.47 12.80 8.21
N PHE A 553 -30.62 11.66 7.52
CA PHE A 553 -31.43 11.59 6.30
C PHE A 553 -32.92 11.87 6.58
N SER A 554 -33.47 11.26 7.63
CA SER A 554 -34.88 11.40 8.00
C SER A 554 -35.22 12.80 8.54
N ASP A 555 -34.32 13.40 9.31
CA ASP A 555 -34.48 14.70 9.97
C ASP A 555 -34.22 15.89 9.01
N ALA A 556 -33.51 15.64 7.90
CA ALA A 556 -33.14 16.69 6.95
C ALA A 556 -34.36 17.44 6.38
N HIS A 557 -34.38 18.76 6.62
CA HIS A 557 -35.37 19.68 6.05
C HIS A 557 -35.04 20.12 4.61
N GLN A 558 -33.79 19.93 4.17
CA GLN A 558 -33.33 20.31 2.83
C GLN A 558 -32.98 19.05 2.03
N GLU A 559 -33.58 18.91 0.85
CA GLU A 559 -33.39 17.73 -0.01
C GLU A 559 -31.92 17.53 -0.44
N ILE A 560 -31.14 18.61 -0.57
CA ILE A 560 -29.71 18.53 -0.88
C ILE A 560 -28.92 17.73 0.16
N ILE A 561 -29.31 17.73 1.43
CA ILE A 561 -28.64 16.92 2.47
C ILE A 561 -28.90 15.44 2.21
N GLN A 562 -30.15 15.09 1.89
CA GLN A 562 -30.57 13.72 1.56
C GLN A 562 -29.85 13.23 0.29
N GLU A 563 -29.73 14.08 -0.72
CA GLU A 563 -28.96 13.80 -1.93
C GLU A 563 -27.48 13.55 -1.62
N GLN A 564 -26.85 14.40 -0.79
CA GLN A 564 -25.43 14.22 -0.43
C GLN A 564 -25.17 12.95 0.38
N ILE A 565 -26.04 12.59 1.33
CA ILE A 565 -25.98 11.33 2.07
C ILE A 565 -26.04 10.16 1.08
N THR A 566 -27.02 10.20 0.16
CA THR A 566 -27.20 9.17 -0.85
C THR A 566 -25.99 9.06 -1.76
N ARG A 567 -25.42 10.19 -2.21
CA ARG A 567 -24.23 10.24 -3.06
C ARG A 567 -23.04 9.58 -2.40
N VAL A 568 -22.76 9.89 -1.13
CA VAL A 568 -21.63 9.31 -0.38
C VAL A 568 -21.76 7.80 -0.22
N LEU A 569 -22.98 7.29 0.02
CA LEU A 569 -23.23 5.85 0.08
C LEU A 569 -23.08 5.21 -1.31
N LEU A 570 -23.68 5.82 -2.33
CA LEU A 570 -23.74 5.26 -3.68
C LEU A 570 -22.38 5.24 -4.36
N GLU A 571 -21.59 6.32 -4.28
CA GLU A 571 -20.26 6.38 -4.92
C GLU A 571 -19.34 5.26 -4.41
N ARG A 572 -19.53 4.82 -3.17
CA ARG A 572 -18.81 3.69 -2.55
C ARG A 572 -19.33 2.32 -2.97
N LEU A 573 -20.53 2.22 -3.55
CA LEU A 573 -21.13 0.95 -4.01
C LEU A 573 -20.98 0.72 -5.51
N ILE A 574 -20.83 1.78 -6.31
CA ILE A 574 -20.69 1.68 -7.78
C ILE A 574 -19.28 1.28 -8.23
N VAL A 575 -18.32 1.25 -7.32
CA VAL A 575 -16.97 0.76 -7.60
C VAL A 575 -16.89 -0.76 -7.54
N ASN A 576 -15.81 -1.30 -8.08
CA ASN A 576 -15.50 -2.73 -7.96
C ASN A 576 -15.42 -3.15 -6.48
N ARG A 577 -15.83 -4.40 -6.21
CA ARG A 577 -15.66 -5.06 -4.91
C ARG A 577 -14.19 -5.01 -4.45
N PRO A 578 -13.93 -4.99 -3.14
CA PRO A 578 -14.87 -5.25 -2.04
C PRO A 578 -15.71 -4.03 -1.62
N HIS A 579 -16.81 -4.27 -0.92
CA HIS A 579 -17.68 -3.26 -0.33
C HIS A 579 -17.77 -3.50 1.18
N PRO A 580 -17.66 -2.46 2.03
CA PRO A 580 -17.83 -2.61 3.48
C PRO A 580 -19.23 -3.13 3.83
N TRP A 581 -19.31 -4.05 4.79
CA TRP A 581 -20.57 -4.70 5.17
C TRP A 581 -21.62 -3.71 5.68
N GLY A 582 -21.22 -2.82 6.59
CA GLY A 582 -22.08 -1.81 7.20
C GLY A 582 -22.58 -0.79 6.19
N LEU A 583 -21.75 -0.42 5.23
CA LEU A 583 -22.15 0.44 4.11
C LEU A 583 -23.32 -0.18 3.33
N LEU A 584 -23.23 -1.47 3.00
CA LEU A 584 -24.32 -2.20 2.32
C LEU A 584 -25.58 -2.23 3.19
N ILE A 585 -25.45 -2.54 4.48
CA ILE A 585 -26.58 -2.61 5.42
C ILE A 585 -27.29 -1.26 5.53
N THR A 586 -26.55 -0.17 5.74
CA THR A 586 -27.11 1.18 5.85
C THR A 586 -27.81 1.58 4.55
N PHE A 587 -27.22 1.27 3.40
CA PHE A 587 -27.84 1.59 2.10
C PHE A 587 -29.10 0.76 1.85
N ILE A 588 -29.08 -0.55 2.16
CA ILE A 588 -30.25 -1.44 2.03
C ILE A 588 -31.39 -0.94 2.92
N GLU A 589 -31.11 -0.56 4.16
CA GLU A 589 -32.11 -0.03 5.09
C GLU A 589 -32.73 1.27 4.55
N LEU A 590 -31.90 2.19 4.05
CA LEU A 590 -32.34 3.46 3.47
C LEU A 590 -33.33 3.26 2.31
N ILE A 591 -33.08 2.30 1.43
CA ILE A 591 -33.91 2.08 0.23
C ILE A 591 -35.10 1.14 0.46
N LYS A 592 -35.05 0.24 1.46
CA LYS A 592 -36.12 -0.75 1.72
C LYS A 592 -37.11 -0.28 2.76
N ASN A 593 -36.69 0.50 3.76
CA ASN A 593 -37.60 0.96 4.81
C ASN A 593 -38.48 2.11 4.28
N PRO A 594 -39.82 1.92 4.22
CA PRO A 594 -40.73 2.93 3.69
C PRO A 594 -40.74 4.23 4.51
N GLY A 595 -40.28 4.19 5.77
CA GLY A 595 -40.20 5.36 6.64
C GLY A 595 -39.29 6.48 6.10
N TYR A 596 -38.25 6.14 5.32
CA TYR A 596 -37.37 7.15 4.73
C TYR A 596 -37.94 7.79 3.45
N ASN A 597 -38.96 7.16 2.85
CA ASN A 597 -39.60 7.61 1.62
C ASN A 597 -38.60 7.87 0.47
N PHE A 598 -37.56 7.03 0.37
CA PHE A 598 -36.40 7.23 -0.50
C PHE A 598 -36.78 7.36 -2.00
N TRP A 599 -37.53 6.40 -2.53
CA TRP A 599 -37.88 6.32 -3.96
C TRP A 599 -38.83 7.42 -4.46
N ASN A 600 -39.35 8.24 -3.55
CA ASN A 600 -40.22 9.38 -3.85
C ASN A 600 -39.46 10.72 -3.80
N ARG A 601 -38.14 10.71 -3.51
CA ARG A 601 -37.30 11.91 -3.54
C ARG A 601 -36.96 12.30 -4.98
N SER A 602 -36.91 13.60 -5.27
CA SER A 602 -36.78 14.11 -6.64
C SER A 602 -35.45 13.70 -7.29
N PHE A 603 -34.36 13.69 -6.51
CA PHE A 603 -33.03 13.31 -6.99
C PHE A 603 -32.92 11.84 -7.40
N THR A 604 -33.81 10.95 -6.95
CA THR A 604 -33.77 9.52 -7.32
C THR A 604 -34.22 9.26 -8.76
N ARG A 605 -34.99 10.20 -9.34
CA ARG A 605 -35.55 10.12 -10.70
C ARG A 605 -35.17 11.32 -11.56
N CYS A 606 -34.14 12.06 -11.17
CA CYS A 606 -33.71 13.25 -11.89
C CYS A 606 -33.12 12.93 -13.28
N ALA A 607 -32.61 11.71 -13.47
CA ALA A 607 -32.14 11.19 -14.76
C ALA A 607 -32.37 9.67 -14.85
N PRO A 608 -32.73 9.13 -16.03
CA PRO A 608 -32.91 7.69 -16.23
C PRO A 608 -31.66 6.85 -15.89
N GLU A 609 -30.47 7.40 -16.06
CA GLU A 609 -29.21 6.75 -15.72
C GLU A 609 -29.05 6.57 -14.21
N ILE A 610 -29.47 7.56 -13.42
CA ILE A 610 -29.43 7.54 -11.95
C ILE A 610 -30.44 6.53 -11.41
N GLU A 611 -31.64 6.49 -11.97
CA GLU A 611 -32.66 5.50 -11.62
C GLU A 611 -32.17 4.07 -11.90
N LYS A 612 -31.62 3.82 -13.10
CA LYS A 612 -30.99 2.53 -13.45
C LYS A 612 -29.83 2.16 -12.53
N LEU A 613 -29.03 3.15 -12.11
CA LEU A 613 -27.92 2.94 -11.18
C LEU A 613 -28.44 2.46 -9.81
N PHE A 614 -29.46 3.13 -9.27
CA PHE A 614 -30.10 2.73 -8.01
C PHE A 614 -30.73 1.35 -8.11
N GLU A 615 -31.43 1.04 -9.21
CA GLU A 615 -31.97 -0.29 -9.44
C GLU A 615 -30.89 -1.36 -9.52
N SER A 616 -29.79 -1.09 -10.23
CA SER A 616 -28.66 -2.03 -10.37
C SER A 616 -28.01 -2.32 -9.02
N VAL A 617 -27.74 -1.28 -8.22
CA VAL A 617 -27.15 -1.43 -6.89
C VAL A 617 -28.14 -2.15 -5.97
N SER A 618 -29.43 -1.78 -5.98
CA SER A 618 -30.48 -2.46 -5.22
C SER A 618 -30.55 -3.95 -5.54
N ARG A 619 -30.53 -4.33 -6.83
CA ARG A 619 -30.50 -5.73 -7.27
C ARG A 619 -29.23 -6.45 -6.79
N SER A 620 -28.07 -5.79 -6.87
CA SER A 620 -26.80 -6.35 -6.40
C SER A 620 -26.75 -6.58 -4.87
N CYS A 621 -27.59 -5.85 -4.12
CA CYS A 621 -27.76 -5.92 -2.67
C CYS A 621 -28.99 -6.76 -2.24
N GLY A 622 -29.50 -7.65 -3.10
CA GLY A 622 -30.64 -8.50 -2.78
C GLY A 622 -32.02 -7.84 -2.96
N GLY A 623 -32.16 -6.94 -3.93
CA GLY A 623 -33.45 -6.42 -4.39
C GLY A 623 -34.27 -7.45 -5.18
N PRO A 624 -35.60 -7.28 -5.29
CA PRO A 624 -36.45 -8.21 -6.04
C PRO A 624 -36.04 -8.26 -7.52
N LYS A 625 -35.98 -9.48 -8.10
CA LYS A 625 -35.80 -9.66 -9.54
C LYS A 625 -37.02 -9.10 -10.28
N PRO A 626 -36.86 -8.48 -11.47
CA PRO A 626 -38.01 -8.07 -12.26
C PRO A 626 -38.86 -9.30 -12.61
N VAL A 627 -40.17 -9.13 -12.54
CA VAL A 627 -41.11 -10.05 -13.19
C VAL A 627 -40.79 -9.96 -14.70
N ASN A 628 -40.45 -11.09 -15.32
CA ASN A 628 -40.27 -11.14 -16.77
C ASN A 628 -41.57 -10.64 -17.42
N GLU A 629 -41.55 -9.43 -17.99
CA GLU A 629 -42.47 -9.04 -19.06
C GLU A 629 -42.10 -9.85 -20.30
N GLY A 630 -42.59 -11.08 -20.32
CA GLY A 630 -42.34 -12.05 -21.37
C GLY A 630 -43.28 -13.24 -21.24
N MET A 631 -44.55 -12.99 -20.91
CA MET A 631 -45.57 -14.03 -20.93
C MET A 631 -46.97 -13.43 -21.13
N VAL A 632 -47.16 -12.68 -22.21
CA VAL A 632 -48.49 -12.50 -22.82
C VAL A 632 -48.31 -12.52 -24.33
N GLY A 633 -48.83 -13.57 -24.98
CA GLY A 633 -49.03 -13.58 -26.42
C GLY A 633 -48.45 -14.78 -27.16
N SER A 634 -49.02 -15.98 -26.95
CA SER A 634 -49.49 -16.84 -28.05
C SER A 634 -50.11 -18.11 -27.46
N GLY A 635 -51.43 -18.16 -27.50
CA GLY A 635 -52.17 -19.40 -27.29
C GLY A 635 -52.16 -20.30 -28.53
N ALA A 636 -52.57 -21.55 -28.29
CA ALA A 636 -52.84 -22.62 -29.24
C ALA A 636 -51.56 -23.21 -29.87
N LEU A 637 -51.29 -24.52 -29.83
CA LEU A 637 -52.18 -25.65 -30.05
C LEU A 637 -51.71 -26.89 -29.27
N ALA A 638 -52.68 -27.77 -29.06
CA ALA A 638 -52.61 -29.05 -28.38
C ALA A 638 -51.84 -30.14 -29.13
N ASP A 639 -51.71 -31.27 -28.43
CA ASP A 639 -51.59 -32.65 -28.90
C ASP A 639 -50.21 -33.29 -29.13
N SER A 640 -49.86 -34.10 -28.12
CA SER A 640 -49.49 -35.53 -28.20
C SER A 640 -48.45 -35.99 -29.21
N ALA A 641 -47.39 -36.66 -28.74
CA ALA A 641 -47.37 -38.12 -28.61
C ALA A 641 -45.93 -38.68 -28.45
N HIS A 642 -45.83 -39.67 -27.57
CA HIS A 642 -44.75 -40.64 -27.28
C HIS A 642 -43.55 -40.20 -26.45
#